data_AF-A0A915YHN7-F1
#
_entry.id   AF-A0A915YHN7-F1
#
_cell.length_a   1.000
_cell.length_b   1.000
_cell.length_c   1.000
_cell.angle_alpha   90.00
_cell.angle_beta   90.00
_cell.angle_gamma   90.00
#
_symmetry.space_group_name_H-M   'P 1'
#
loop_
_entity.id
_entity.type
_entity.pdbx_description
1 polymer ?
#
loop_
_entity_poly.entity_id
_entity_poly.type
_entity_poly.pdbx_seq_one_letter_code
_entity_poly.pdbx_strand_id
1 'polypeptide(L)'
;MNVNRPFSFLFLLGVTLLLPHFAQAQLVNMEETWREFLGNQKTSNVSKLVKPEKSQPANYIKYCLMYANSYFCADNIPSADKMMREITTINPEVQAKVPGFKERYEGMKVKIKAYKDLVPVWQRFLADKGSITRKDIAAVPEAKKVCEKGTLCKFFYMTAHAYYCEANLEDARHHFENRVLKLAKTSFDPKNVAGLNEEIEMMKLVWAGIDELTPVWSKFIETDQSPGFETEIPVIACYTVPNIKVCLLRAAADFCGTGAEMLEKIKALQASMSHDVPGDVADKIAWLEAAVNKSNKELANLNNIWDKFTPKEQLPNGATYAHIFVCDRLAEVKAYLMDGLSNPCTAGEAALDSIARIRKDHKPSLDDVCTSKLKKLKSLVNNEAAAIAKLNKAWEDFLPDHKLSNPADFGFEYCDKTALTKAYTMDGILNICDRGQQRLDDIETVRAEYTPSLDAKTTEKIDFLQKEVERLNQEAADLKKAWQYLVDNDKVNTALQYKHEFICDREAEVQSYLLDGLTDPCASGKDALAEIEKVMSAHNPTLSSTTLAQLNKLKNSVKNETNNLAALNKTWKDFVPDDKLSAPLDIAFEYCDKIAQIRAYIIDGTVNFCAQSEQRLADALELKTSFSLSLDATTQSKLDQLDKKVKQAAKDLEDLGAAWTLYTQTDTLTSWPEGYPDPDTLVRDQIRLVDFYCDKIAQTKSWAIKGLLDPCEKGDAYLAKINALKTKHGLSYDNDLACQVHRLKGKVYQCKYWTLVREARRVTHLERETFGPKSAQIMYGELNSDKQPCETTVVYEPLGYIGVRYTVAPHLCQKTNLAKMGDPEYYKKIASWVDDEVLSKYCESNMRCKEDFFIYLEGHTDGYRFSGRKYDQSLDIPQGTPYTHFLGDKDGTVDTLQKETRHITRELKSNMELGIARAWTVKAQLDFMNVPITIGAYEHPETEKGGEFRKIDIELNITNLLLDFYEKTLNRLVKESGIGKRPARGC
;
A
#
# COMPACT_ATOMS: atom_id res chain seq x y z
N MET A 1 -19.38 4.52 -125.99
CA MET A 1 -20.70 5.06 -126.37
C MET A 1 -21.55 5.18 -125.10
N ASN A 2 -22.05 6.40 -124.84
CA ASN A 2 -23.15 6.81 -123.94
C ASN A 2 -23.17 6.28 -122.49
N VAL A 3 -22.81 7.09 -121.49
CA VAL A 3 -23.61 8.16 -120.81
C VAL A 3 -24.53 7.58 -119.71
N ASN A 4 -24.12 7.66 -118.44
CA ASN A 4 -24.66 8.54 -117.38
C ASN A 4 -24.45 8.01 -115.94
N ARG A 5 -24.03 8.92 -115.07
CA ARG A 5 -23.86 8.89 -113.60
C ARG A 5 -25.11 9.54 -112.95
N PRO A 6 -25.25 9.69 -111.59
CA PRO A 6 -24.44 9.18 -110.47
C PRO A 6 -25.24 8.76 -109.19
N PHE A 7 -24.48 8.40 -108.14
CA PHE A 7 -24.70 8.59 -106.68
C PHE A 7 -24.99 7.37 -105.75
N SER A 8 -23.99 7.11 -104.89
CA SER A 8 -23.90 6.56 -103.52
C SER A 8 -24.92 5.55 -102.98
N PHE A 9 -24.43 4.38 -102.52
CA PHE A 9 -24.28 3.96 -101.10
C PHE A 9 -24.00 2.45 -100.98
N LEU A 10 -23.41 2.05 -99.85
CA LEU A 10 -23.33 0.69 -99.26
C LEU A 10 -22.27 -0.29 -99.81
N PHE A 11 -21.14 -0.35 -99.09
CA PHE A 11 -20.27 -1.52 -98.98
C PHE A 11 -20.11 -1.87 -97.49
N LEU A 12 -20.01 -3.17 -97.20
CA LEU A 12 -19.77 -3.82 -95.89
C LEU A 12 -21.01 -4.18 -95.05
N LEU A 13 -21.75 -5.18 -95.53
CA LEU A 13 -22.53 -6.11 -94.72
C LEU A 13 -21.78 -7.45 -94.74
N GLY A 14 -21.15 -7.84 -93.64
CA GLY A 14 -20.50 -9.16 -93.58
C GLY A 14 -19.47 -9.44 -92.48
N VAL A 15 -19.45 -8.77 -91.32
CA VAL A 15 -18.91 -9.30 -90.05
C VAL A 15 -19.55 -8.53 -88.87
N THR A 16 -20.85 -8.70 -88.64
CA THR A 16 -21.57 -8.07 -87.51
C THR A 16 -22.46 -9.09 -86.80
N LEU A 17 -21.88 -10.20 -86.34
CA LEU A 17 -22.64 -11.21 -85.57
C LEU A 17 -21.81 -12.03 -84.54
N LEU A 18 -20.67 -11.54 -84.06
CA LEU A 18 -19.87 -12.21 -83.01
C LEU A 18 -19.29 -11.28 -81.93
N LEU A 19 -19.92 -10.14 -81.63
CA LEU A 19 -19.48 -9.24 -80.55
C LEU A 19 -20.59 -8.71 -79.60
N PRO A 20 -21.60 -9.51 -79.20
CA PRO A 20 -22.21 -9.33 -77.88
C PRO A 20 -22.00 -10.51 -76.92
N HIS A 21 -21.55 -11.68 -77.40
CA HIS A 21 -21.46 -12.90 -76.58
C HIS A 21 -20.35 -12.87 -75.52
N PHE A 22 -19.28 -12.08 -75.71
CA PHE A 22 -18.21 -11.98 -74.70
C PHE A 22 -18.59 -11.10 -73.50
N ALA A 23 -19.35 -10.02 -73.71
CA ALA A 23 -19.78 -9.13 -72.63
C ALA A 23 -20.87 -9.76 -71.75
N GLN A 24 -21.79 -10.52 -72.35
CA GLN A 24 -22.86 -11.21 -71.63
C GLN A 24 -22.33 -12.44 -70.85
N ALA A 25 -21.37 -13.20 -71.39
CA ALA A 25 -20.76 -14.34 -70.69
C ALA A 25 -19.93 -13.92 -69.45
N GLN A 26 -19.27 -12.76 -69.50
CA GLN A 26 -18.50 -12.22 -68.36
C GLN A 26 -19.40 -11.68 -67.23
N LEU A 27 -20.57 -11.13 -67.57
CA LEU A 27 -21.57 -10.67 -66.59
C LEU A 27 -22.23 -11.84 -65.85
N VAL A 28 -22.54 -12.94 -66.55
CA VAL A 28 -23.11 -14.15 -65.95
C VAL A 28 -22.14 -14.78 -64.93
N ASN A 29 -20.85 -14.86 -65.26
CA ASN A 29 -19.81 -15.37 -64.36
C ASN A 29 -19.64 -14.51 -63.08
N MET A 30 -19.78 -13.18 -63.18
CA MET A 30 -19.70 -12.27 -62.02
C MET A 30 -20.85 -12.48 -61.03
N GLU A 31 -22.09 -12.61 -61.51
CA GLU A 31 -23.26 -12.80 -60.65
C GLU A 31 -23.30 -14.20 -60.00
N GLU A 32 -22.88 -15.24 -60.72
CA GLU A 32 -22.75 -16.59 -60.16
C GLU A 32 -21.69 -16.65 -59.05
N THR A 33 -20.51 -16.06 -59.30
CA THR A 33 -19.44 -15.98 -58.30
C THR A 33 -19.85 -15.11 -57.10
N TRP A 34 -20.61 -14.03 -57.32
CA TRP A 34 -21.16 -13.21 -56.25
C TRP A 34 -22.15 -14.01 -55.39
N ARG A 35 -23.05 -14.80 -56.00
CA ARG A 35 -23.99 -15.65 -55.28
C ARG A 35 -23.29 -16.71 -54.44
N GLU A 36 -22.24 -17.33 -54.97
CA GLU A 36 -21.38 -18.25 -54.21
C GLU A 36 -20.68 -17.55 -53.05
N PHE A 37 -20.08 -16.38 -53.32
CA PHE A 37 -19.46 -15.56 -52.30
C PHE A 37 -20.44 -15.13 -51.22
N LEU A 38 -21.73 -14.91 -51.51
CA LEU A 38 -22.77 -14.65 -50.50
C LEU A 38 -23.17 -15.92 -49.72
N GLY A 39 -23.24 -17.07 -50.38
CA GLY A 39 -23.62 -18.36 -49.77
C GLY A 39 -22.58 -18.93 -48.80
N ASN A 40 -21.28 -18.67 -49.02
CA ASN A 40 -20.21 -19.19 -48.17
C ASN A 40 -19.26 -18.09 -47.68
N GLN A 41 -19.28 -17.81 -46.38
CA GLN A 41 -18.44 -16.77 -45.76
C GLN A 41 -16.93 -17.08 -45.77
N LYS A 42 -16.58 -18.34 -46.07
CA LYS A 42 -15.22 -18.88 -46.13
C LYS A 42 -14.69 -19.04 -47.56
N THR A 43 -15.39 -18.51 -48.57
CA THR A 43 -14.93 -18.54 -49.98
C THR A 43 -13.57 -17.84 -50.08
N SER A 44 -12.48 -18.61 -50.03
CA SER A 44 -11.10 -18.10 -50.02
C SER A 44 -10.52 -17.93 -51.42
N ASN A 45 -11.04 -18.71 -52.38
CA ASN A 45 -10.68 -18.64 -53.79
C ASN A 45 -11.92 -18.24 -54.59
N VAL A 46 -11.86 -17.08 -55.21
CA VAL A 46 -12.82 -16.70 -56.25
C VAL A 46 -12.23 -17.07 -57.60
N SER A 47 -13.06 -17.60 -58.50
CA SER A 47 -12.68 -17.85 -59.89
C SER A 47 -12.04 -16.60 -60.51
N LYS A 48 -11.08 -16.75 -61.44
CA LYS A 48 -10.40 -15.61 -62.08
C LYS A 48 -11.41 -14.74 -62.83
N LEU A 49 -11.92 -13.71 -62.17
CA LEU A 49 -12.77 -12.68 -62.77
C LEU A 49 -11.91 -11.63 -63.46
N VAL A 50 -12.36 -11.16 -64.63
CA VAL A 50 -11.79 -9.97 -65.27
C VAL A 50 -12.18 -8.75 -64.44
N LYS A 51 -11.21 -7.88 -64.13
CA LYS A 51 -11.45 -6.66 -63.34
C LYS A 51 -12.42 -5.73 -64.10
N PRO A 52 -13.60 -5.39 -63.53
CA PRO A 52 -14.51 -4.43 -64.15
C PRO A 52 -13.93 -3.03 -64.23
N GLU A 53 -14.43 -2.21 -65.16
CA GLU A 53 -14.13 -0.78 -65.20
C GLU A 53 -14.87 -0.02 -64.09
N LYS A 54 -14.33 1.13 -63.64
CA LYS A 54 -14.99 1.99 -62.64
C LYS A 54 -16.32 2.59 -63.13
N SER A 55 -16.52 2.63 -64.44
CA SER A 55 -17.78 2.98 -65.11
C SER A 55 -18.92 1.98 -64.83
N GLN A 56 -18.60 0.78 -64.33
CA GLN A 56 -19.55 -0.26 -63.89
C GLN A 56 -19.54 -0.39 -62.37
N PRO A 57 -20.03 0.60 -61.61
CA PRO A 57 -19.74 0.75 -60.20
C PRO A 57 -20.25 -0.43 -59.34
N ALA A 58 -21.39 -1.03 -59.67
CA ALA A 58 -21.94 -2.18 -58.95
C ALA A 58 -21.06 -3.44 -59.09
N ASN A 59 -20.58 -3.75 -60.30
CA ASN A 59 -19.70 -4.89 -60.55
C ASN A 59 -18.29 -4.64 -60.00
N TYR A 60 -17.82 -3.40 -60.08
CA TYR A 60 -16.52 -2.99 -59.53
C TYR A 60 -16.45 -3.24 -58.02
N ILE A 61 -17.45 -2.81 -57.25
CA ILE A 61 -17.45 -3.01 -55.79
C ILE A 61 -17.58 -4.50 -55.42
N LYS A 62 -18.39 -5.29 -56.15
CA LYS A 62 -18.46 -6.76 -55.97
C LYS A 62 -17.09 -7.40 -56.16
N TYR A 63 -16.41 -7.07 -57.26
CA TYR A 63 -15.06 -7.54 -57.55
C TYR A 63 -14.10 -7.16 -56.42
N CYS A 64 -14.06 -5.89 -56.02
CA CYS A 64 -13.17 -5.42 -54.96
C CYS A 64 -13.41 -6.16 -53.65
N LEU A 65 -14.66 -6.36 -53.23
CA LEU A 65 -14.96 -7.03 -51.96
C LEU A 65 -14.62 -8.53 -51.97
N MET A 66 -14.92 -9.22 -53.08
CA MET A 66 -14.54 -10.62 -53.27
C MET A 66 -13.02 -10.81 -53.24
N TYR A 67 -12.29 -9.97 -53.97
CA TYR A 67 -10.82 -10.01 -53.98
C TYR A 67 -10.21 -9.50 -52.69
N ALA A 68 -10.85 -8.58 -51.96
CA ALA A 68 -10.40 -8.20 -50.61
C ALA A 68 -10.41 -9.42 -49.69
N ASN A 69 -11.49 -10.20 -49.68
CA ASN A 69 -11.58 -11.42 -48.89
C ASN A 69 -10.58 -12.48 -49.38
N SER A 70 -10.42 -12.68 -50.69
CA SER A 70 -9.46 -13.64 -51.24
C SER A 70 -8.01 -13.29 -50.90
N TYR A 71 -7.60 -12.02 -51.09
CA TYR A 71 -6.27 -11.56 -50.70
C TYR A 71 -6.01 -11.68 -49.20
N PHE A 72 -7.01 -11.38 -48.37
CA PHE A 72 -6.88 -11.51 -46.93
C PHE A 72 -6.74 -12.97 -46.50
N CYS A 73 -7.53 -13.89 -47.06
CA CYS A 73 -7.39 -15.32 -46.77
C CYS A 73 -6.10 -15.93 -47.34
N ALA A 74 -5.45 -15.26 -48.29
CA ALA A 74 -4.17 -15.63 -48.87
C ALA A 74 -2.98 -14.88 -48.21
N ASP A 75 -3.18 -14.32 -47.02
CA ASP A 75 -2.18 -13.62 -46.21
C ASP A 75 -1.56 -12.37 -46.90
N ASN A 76 -2.22 -11.84 -47.94
CA ASN A 76 -1.81 -10.63 -48.66
C ASN A 76 -2.60 -9.40 -48.19
N ILE A 77 -2.33 -8.99 -46.95
CA ILE A 77 -2.98 -7.85 -46.28
C ILE A 77 -2.88 -6.55 -47.10
N PRO A 78 -1.72 -6.17 -47.69
CA PRO A 78 -1.64 -4.92 -48.47
C PRO A 78 -2.60 -4.88 -49.65
N SER A 79 -2.80 -6.01 -50.34
CA SER A 79 -3.73 -6.10 -51.47
C SER A 79 -5.19 -6.13 -51.00
N ALA A 80 -5.48 -6.78 -49.86
CA ALA A 80 -6.79 -6.74 -49.24
C ALA A 80 -7.19 -5.31 -48.83
N ASP A 81 -6.30 -4.60 -48.11
CA ASP A 81 -6.51 -3.21 -47.70
C ASP A 81 -6.65 -2.29 -48.94
N LYS A 82 -5.89 -2.52 -50.01
CA LYS A 82 -6.04 -1.80 -51.28
C LYS A 82 -7.44 -1.97 -51.86
N MET A 83 -7.96 -3.19 -51.92
CA MET A 83 -9.31 -3.45 -52.44
C MET A 83 -10.40 -2.83 -51.55
N MET A 84 -10.23 -2.84 -50.23
CA MET A 84 -11.14 -2.16 -49.31
C MET A 84 -11.13 -0.63 -49.50
N ARG A 85 -9.97 -0.02 -49.76
CA ARG A 85 -9.88 1.40 -50.11
C ARG A 85 -10.57 1.73 -51.44
N GLU A 86 -10.45 0.87 -52.45
CA GLU A 86 -11.14 1.06 -53.73
C GLU A 86 -12.67 1.13 -53.53
N ILE A 87 -13.24 0.31 -52.64
CA ILE A 87 -14.67 0.35 -52.30
C ILE A 87 -15.06 1.72 -51.71
N THR A 88 -14.22 2.31 -50.87
CA THR A 88 -14.50 3.63 -50.26
C THR A 88 -14.46 4.80 -51.26
N THR A 89 -13.84 4.61 -52.43
CA THR A 89 -13.80 5.65 -53.48
C THR A 89 -15.05 5.71 -54.35
N ILE A 90 -15.99 4.77 -54.20
CA ILE A 90 -17.24 4.69 -54.95
C ILE A 90 -18.40 5.23 -54.07
N ASN A 91 -19.34 5.95 -54.69
CA ASN A 91 -20.50 6.53 -54.00
C ASN A 91 -21.23 5.48 -53.14
N PRO A 92 -21.43 5.72 -51.82
CA PRO A 92 -22.15 4.82 -50.91
C PRO A 92 -23.54 4.37 -51.38
N GLU A 93 -24.23 5.18 -52.19
CA GLU A 93 -25.54 4.81 -52.78
C GLU A 93 -25.47 3.56 -53.67
N VAL A 94 -24.31 3.27 -54.28
CA VAL A 94 -24.10 2.07 -55.08
C VAL A 94 -24.08 0.82 -54.18
N GLN A 95 -23.51 0.94 -52.99
CA GLN A 95 -23.40 -0.17 -52.03
C GLN A 95 -24.79 -0.61 -51.54
N ALA A 96 -25.72 0.34 -51.35
CA ALA A 96 -27.09 0.07 -50.94
C ALA A 96 -27.91 -0.69 -52.01
N LYS A 97 -27.52 -0.58 -53.28
CA LYS A 97 -28.22 -1.21 -54.42
C LYS A 97 -27.73 -2.63 -54.72
N VAL A 98 -26.66 -3.11 -54.06
CA VAL A 98 -26.13 -4.47 -54.27
C VAL A 98 -26.57 -5.40 -53.13
N PRO A 99 -27.45 -6.39 -53.39
CA PRO A 99 -27.91 -7.34 -52.38
C PRO A 99 -26.74 -8.09 -51.70
N GLY A 100 -26.80 -8.21 -50.38
CA GLY A 100 -25.78 -8.90 -49.57
C GLY A 100 -24.44 -8.16 -49.42
N PHE A 101 -24.24 -7.03 -50.12
CA PHE A 101 -22.96 -6.31 -50.10
C PHE A 101 -22.63 -5.75 -48.72
N LYS A 102 -23.60 -5.07 -48.08
CA LYS A 102 -23.40 -4.43 -46.77
C LYS A 102 -22.91 -5.44 -45.73
N GLU A 103 -23.58 -6.59 -45.61
CA GLU A 103 -23.22 -7.64 -44.64
C GLU A 103 -21.79 -8.15 -44.88
N ARG A 104 -21.44 -8.44 -46.14
CA ARG A 104 -20.09 -8.89 -46.52
C ARG A 104 -19.03 -7.85 -46.27
N TYR A 105 -19.32 -6.60 -46.58
CA TYR A 105 -18.40 -5.49 -46.42
C TYR A 105 -18.12 -5.21 -44.94
N GLU A 106 -19.16 -5.17 -44.11
CA GLU A 106 -19.03 -5.05 -42.64
C GLU A 106 -18.26 -6.23 -42.06
N GLY A 107 -18.59 -7.47 -42.46
CA GLY A 107 -17.86 -8.66 -42.04
C GLY A 107 -16.37 -8.61 -42.41
N MET A 108 -16.03 -8.09 -43.58
CA MET A 108 -14.65 -7.91 -44.01
C MET A 108 -13.91 -6.84 -43.16
N LYS A 109 -14.58 -5.74 -42.81
CA LYS A 109 -14.02 -4.73 -41.89
C LYS A 109 -13.73 -5.33 -40.52
N VAL A 110 -14.61 -6.17 -39.98
CA VAL A 110 -14.39 -6.88 -38.70
C VAL A 110 -13.16 -7.78 -38.79
N LYS A 111 -13.01 -8.56 -39.87
CA LYS A 111 -11.83 -9.45 -40.07
C LYS A 111 -10.52 -8.66 -40.13
N ILE A 112 -10.48 -7.56 -40.90
CA ILE A 112 -9.30 -6.70 -41.00
C ILE A 112 -9.00 -6.02 -39.66
N LYS A 113 -10.04 -5.57 -38.94
CA LYS A 113 -9.89 -5.00 -37.60
C LYS A 113 -9.29 -6.03 -36.64
N ALA A 114 -9.78 -7.28 -36.63
CA ALA A 114 -9.25 -8.35 -35.79
C ALA A 114 -7.76 -8.65 -36.07
N TYR A 115 -7.34 -8.65 -37.34
CA TYR A 115 -5.92 -8.70 -37.71
C TYR A 115 -5.14 -7.52 -37.07
N LYS A 116 -5.62 -6.28 -37.26
CA LYS A 116 -4.96 -5.07 -36.77
C LYS A 116 -4.89 -5.02 -35.24
N ASP A 117 -5.93 -5.47 -34.55
CA ASP A 117 -6.02 -5.52 -33.09
C ASP A 117 -5.08 -6.59 -32.49
N LEU A 118 -4.84 -7.72 -33.19
CA LEU A 118 -3.96 -8.78 -32.69
C LEU A 118 -2.47 -8.45 -32.87
N VAL A 119 -2.10 -7.63 -33.86
CA VAL A 119 -0.70 -7.21 -34.09
C VAL A 119 -0.01 -6.64 -32.84
N PRO A 120 -0.57 -5.64 -32.12
CA PRO A 120 0.08 -5.12 -30.92
C PRO A 120 0.14 -6.17 -29.79
N VAL A 121 -0.85 -7.06 -29.67
CA VAL A 121 -0.82 -8.16 -28.69
C VAL A 121 0.35 -9.10 -28.97
N TRP A 122 0.56 -9.47 -30.24
CA TRP A 122 1.69 -10.27 -30.68
C TRP A 122 3.04 -9.57 -30.43
N GLN A 123 3.13 -8.26 -30.69
CA GLN A 123 4.35 -7.51 -30.45
C GLN A 123 4.70 -7.45 -28.95
N ARG A 124 3.71 -7.26 -28.07
CA ARG A 124 3.91 -7.36 -26.62
C ARG A 124 4.39 -8.76 -26.21
N PHE A 125 3.74 -9.80 -26.72
CA PHE A 125 4.18 -11.19 -26.51
C PHE A 125 5.64 -11.40 -26.93
N LEU A 126 6.05 -10.86 -28.09
CA LEU A 126 7.42 -11.01 -28.54
C LEU A 126 8.44 -10.27 -27.66
N ALA A 127 8.07 -9.11 -27.12
CA ALA A 127 8.91 -8.32 -26.23
C ALA A 127 9.04 -8.96 -24.84
N ASP A 128 7.95 -9.51 -24.32
CA ASP A 128 7.89 -10.22 -23.05
C ASP A 128 6.89 -11.39 -23.16
N LYS A 129 7.42 -12.61 -23.17
CA LYS A 129 6.63 -13.85 -23.34
C LYS A 129 5.66 -14.09 -22.18
N GLY A 130 5.94 -13.54 -21.00
CA GLY A 130 5.08 -13.61 -19.82
C GLY A 130 3.98 -12.53 -19.77
N SER A 131 4.03 -11.52 -20.66
CA SER A 131 3.13 -10.35 -20.58
C SER A 131 1.69 -10.59 -21.03
N ILE A 132 1.41 -11.72 -21.69
CA ILE A 132 0.11 -12.00 -22.32
C ILE A 132 -0.60 -13.14 -21.59
N THR A 133 -1.80 -12.84 -21.08
CA THR A 133 -2.69 -13.83 -20.47
C THR A 133 -3.76 -14.32 -21.46
N ARG A 134 -4.47 -15.41 -21.13
CA ARG A 134 -5.66 -15.81 -21.90
C ARG A 134 -6.72 -14.72 -21.99
N LYS A 135 -6.80 -13.81 -21.00
CA LYS A 135 -7.72 -12.67 -21.02
C LYS A 135 -7.32 -11.64 -22.08
N ASP A 136 -6.03 -11.35 -22.22
CA ASP A 136 -5.51 -10.46 -23.26
C ASP A 136 -5.82 -11.00 -24.66
N ILE A 137 -5.69 -12.32 -24.84
CA ILE A 137 -5.97 -12.99 -26.12
C ILE A 137 -7.49 -13.00 -26.40
N ALA A 138 -8.31 -13.28 -25.38
CA ALA A 138 -9.77 -13.29 -25.49
C ALA A 138 -10.37 -11.90 -25.77
N ALA A 139 -9.64 -10.82 -25.51
CA ALA A 139 -10.04 -9.45 -25.83
C ALA A 139 -10.07 -9.16 -27.35
N VAL A 140 -9.50 -10.04 -28.18
CA VAL A 140 -9.62 -10.00 -29.65
C VAL A 140 -10.38 -11.24 -30.15
N PRO A 141 -11.66 -11.43 -29.77
CA PRO A 141 -12.37 -12.70 -29.96
C PRO A 141 -12.64 -13.05 -31.43
N GLU A 142 -12.57 -12.06 -32.32
CA GLU A 142 -12.77 -12.25 -33.76
C GLU A 142 -11.51 -12.77 -34.46
N ALA A 143 -10.32 -12.65 -33.84
CA ALA A 143 -9.06 -13.15 -34.42
C ALA A 143 -9.08 -14.67 -34.62
N LYS A 144 -9.78 -15.44 -33.78
CA LYS A 144 -9.92 -16.91 -33.95
C LYS A 144 -10.87 -17.33 -35.08
N LYS A 145 -11.58 -16.38 -35.69
CA LYS A 145 -12.59 -16.63 -36.74
C LYS A 145 -12.15 -16.16 -38.13
N VAL A 146 -11.00 -15.52 -38.26
CA VAL A 146 -10.50 -15.05 -39.56
C VAL A 146 -10.00 -16.21 -40.41
N CYS A 147 -9.89 -16.02 -41.73
CA CYS A 147 -9.31 -17.01 -42.65
C CYS A 147 -7.81 -16.79 -42.91
N GLU A 148 -7.28 -15.61 -42.56
CA GLU A 148 -5.85 -15.29 -42.67
C GLU A 148 -5.06 -16.09 -41.62
N LYS A 149 -4.11 -16.88 -42.10
CA LYS A 149 -3.50 -17.96 -41.34
C LYS A 149 -2.45 -17.45 -40.37
N GLY A 150 -1.78 -16.33 -40.65
CA GLY A 150 -0.83 -15.70 -39.74
C GLY A 150 -1.48 -15.25 -38.44
N THR A 151 -2.62 -14.56 -38.51
CA THR A 151 -3.40 -14.14 -37.33
C THR A 151 -3.91 -15.33 -36.54
N LEU A 152 -4.46 -16.35 -37.20
CA LEU A 152 -4.88 -17.58 -36.52
C LEU A 152 -3.69 -18.26 -35.80
N CYS A 153 -2.55 -18.35 -36.46
CA CYS A 153 -1.37 -19.02 -35.90
C CYS A 153 -0.83 -18.25 -34.69
N LYS A 154 -0.73 -16.92 -34.75
CA LYS A 154 -0.38 -16.08 -33.58
C LYS A 154 -1.36 -16.27 -32.43
N PHE A 155 -2.65 -16.22 -32.70
CA PHE A 155 -3.71 -16.38 -31.70
C PHE A 155 -3.59 -17.72 -30.97
N PHE A 156 -3.49 -18.82 -31.72
CA PHE A 156 -3.41 -20.15 -31.14
C PHE A 156 -2.06 -20.42 -30.47
N TYR A 157 -0.96 -19.86 -30.98
CA TYR A 157 0.34 -20.00 -30.34
C TYR A 157 0.38 -19.27 -29.00
N MET A 158 -0.04 -18.01 -28.93
CA MET A 158 -0.14 -17.28 -27.66
C MET A 158 -1.09 -17.99 -26.70
N THR A 159 -2.16 -18.60 -27.21
CA THR A 159 -3.09 -19.39 -26.38
C THR A 159 -2.39 -20.61 -25.79
N ALA A 160 -1.65 -21.38 -26.61
CA ALA A 160 -0.88 -22.53 -26.16
C ALA A 160 0.19 -22.13 -25.12
N HIS A 161 0.92 -21.05 -25.38
CA HIS A 161 1.91 -20.51 -24.45
C HIS A 161 1.27 -20.07 -23.13
N ALA A 162 0.12 -19.39 -23.17
CA ALA A 162 -0.59 -18.98 -21.97
C ALA A 162 -1.04 -20.19 -21.13
N TYR A 163 -1.56 -21.25 -21.76
CA TYR A 163 -1.87 -22.50 -21.05
C TYR A 163 -0.63 -23.16 -20.45
N TYR A 164 0.51 -23.15 -21.15
CA TYR A 164 1.77 -23.66 -20.62
C TYR A 164 2.18 -22.88 -19.37
N CYS A 165 2.10 -21.54 -19.44
CA CYS A 165 2.32 -20.64 -18.32
C CYS A 165 1.25 -20.74 -17.22
N GLU A 166 0.15 -21.46 -17.41
CA GLU A 166 -0.86 -21.73 -16.38
C GLU A 166 -0.69 -23.15 -15.78
N ALA A 167 0.44 -23.81 -16.07
CA ALA A 167 0.71 -25.21 -15.72
C ALA A 167 -0.32 -26.22 -16.29
N ASN A 168 -1.11 -25.83 -17.30
CA ASN A 168 -2.07 -26.68 -17.97
C ASN A 168 -1.45 -27.23 -19.27
N LEU A 169 -0.60 -28.23 -19.10
CA LEU A 169 0.18 -28.81 -20.20
C LEU A 169 -0.69 -29.53 -21.25
N GLU A 170 -1.83 -30.10 -20.85
CA GLU A 170 -2.76 -30.78 -21.75
C GLU A 170 -3.37 -29.80 -22.77
N ASP A 171 -3.96 -28.71 -22.30
CA ASP A 171 -4.55 -27.70 -23.19
C ASP A 171 -3.47 -26.96 -23.99
N ALA A 172 -2.30 -26.69 -23.37
CA ALA A 172 -1.17 -26.08 -24.05
C ALA A 172 -0.73 -26.90 -25.26
N ARG A 173 -0.51 -28.20 -25.04
CA ARG A 173 -0.14 -29.15 -26.09
C ARG A 173 -1.26 -29.30 -27.11
N HIS A 174 -2.51 -29.40 -26.68
CA HIS A 174 -3.66 -29.48 -27.59
C HIS A 174 -3.71 -28.29 -28.54
N HIS A 175 -3.62 -27.06 -28.03
CA HIS A 175 -3.64 -25.86 -28.86
C HIS A 175 -2.43 -25.80 -29.80
N PHE A 176 -1.24 -26.17 -29.31
CA PHE A 176 -0.04 -26.17 -30.12
C PHE A 176 -0.12 -27.20 -31.26
N GLU A 177 -0.34 -28.47 -30.96
CA GLU A 177 -0.31 -29.54 -31.96
C GLU A 177 -1.54 -29.51 -32.89
N ASN A 178 -2.74 -29.28 -32.34
CA ASN A 178 -3.98 -29.39 -33.12
C ASN A 178 -4.39 -28.09 -33.83
N ARG A 179 -3.80 -26.94 -33.47
CA ARG A 179 -4.09 -25.67 -34.14
C ARG A 179 -2.86 -25.07 -34.80
N VAL A 180 -1.81 -24.79 -34.03
CA VAL A 180 -0.60 -24.11 -34.54
C VAL A 180 0.12 -24.97 -35.59
N LEU A 181 0.48 -26.21 -35.25
CA LEU A 181 1.21 -27.08 -36.18
C LEU A 181 0.38 -27.45 -37.40
N LYS A 182 -0.95 -27.59 -37.28
CA LYS A 182 -1.82 -27.83 -38.43
C LYS A 182 -1.84 -26.64 -39.39
N LEU A 183 -1.87 -25.41 -38.88
CA LEU A 183 -1.81 -24.20 -39.72
C LEU A 183 -0.45 -24.05 -40.42
N ALA A 184 0.63 -24.28 -39.69
CA ALA A 184 2.01 -24.23 -40.19
C ALA A 184 2.32 -25.31 -41.26
N LYS A 185 1.51 -26.37 -41.34
CA LYS A 185 1.60 -27.43 -42.37
C LYS A 185 0.76 -27.16 -43.62
N THR A 186 0.08 -26.02 -43.72
CA THR A 186 -0.71 -25.65 -44.91
C THR A 186 0.14 -24.81 -45.88
N SER A 187 -0.49 -24.16 -46.87
CA SER A 187 0.15 -23.19 -47.77
C SER A 187 0.69 -21.91 -47.09
N PHE A 188 0.64 -21.81 -45.76
CA PHE A 188 1.14 -20.70 -44.98
C PHE A 188 2.54 -21.03 -44.44
N ASP A 189 3.51 -20.15 -44.68
CA ASP A 189 4.85 -20.25 -44.12
C ASP A 189 4.97 -19.36 -42.87
N PRO A 190 5.16 -19.94 -41.66
CA PRO A 190 5.36 -19.18 -40.43
C PRO A 190 6.49 -18.16 -40.47
N LYS A 191 7.50 -18.34 -41.34
CA LYS A 191 8.61 -17.39 -41.51
C LYS A 191 8.17 -16.03 -42.06
N ASN A 192 7.01 -15.97 -42.71
CA ASN A 192 6.42 -14.71 -43.18
C ASN A 192 5.86 -13.86 -42.02
N VAL A 193 5.81 -14.42 -40.81
CA VAL A 193 5.39 -13.71 -39.60
C VAL A 193 6.59 -13.56 -38.67
N ALA A 194 6.99 -12.31 -38.44
CA ALA A 194 8.10 -11.99 -37.54
C ALA A 194 7.95 -12.68 -36.17
N GLY A 195 8.99 -13.43 -35.78
CA GLY A 195 9.10 -14.13 -34.50
C GLY A 195 8.25 -15.39 -34.36
N LEU A 196 7.39 -15.76 -35.30
CA LEU A 196 6.48 -16.90 -35.11
C LEU A 196 7.19 -18.25 -35.33
N ASN A 197 8.10 -18.31 -36.31
CA ASN A 197 8.77 -19.56 -36.63
C ASN A 197 9.71 -20.00 -35.48
N GLU A 198 10.49 -19.07 -34.94
CA GLU A 198 11.40 -19.31 -33.82
C GLU A 198 10.66 -19.86 -32.60
N GLU A 199 9.51 -19.27 -32.31
CA GLU A 199 8.62 -19.64 -31.23
C GLU A 199 8.01 -21.05 -31.42
N ILE A 200 7.58 -21.38 -32.64
CA ILE A 200 7.10 -22.72 -32.96
C ILE A 200 8.22 -23.76 -32.78
N GLU A 201 9.44 -23.49 -33.24
CA GLU A 201 10.56 -24.43 -33.10
C GLU A 201 10.98 -24.61 -31.63
N MET A 202 11.00 -23.54 -30.83
CA MET A 202 11.26 -23.61 -29.40
C MET A 202 10.22 -24.48 -28.69
N MET A 203 8.93 -24.26 -28.93
CA MET A 203 7.86 -25.03 -28.30
C MET A 203 7.87 -26.51 -28.74
N LYS A 204 8.30 -26.83 -29.97
CA LYS A 204 8.52 -28.23 -30.39
C LYS A 204 9.61 -28.91 -29.56
N LEU A 205 10.73 -28.22 -29.31
CA LEU A 205 11.82 -28.74 -28.49
C LEU A 205 11.37 -28.96 -27.04
N VAL A 206 10.57 -28.05 -26.50
CA VAL A 206 9.98 -28.21 -25.15
C VAL A 206 9.13 -29.46 -25.07
N TRP A 207 8.20 -29.68 -26.01
CA TRP A 207 7.35 -30.87 -25.97
C TRP A 207 8.11 -32.17 -26.22
N ALA A 208 9.08 -32.19 -27.13
CA ALA A 208 9.94 -33.35 -27.34
C ALA A 208 10.72 -33.71 -26.07
N GLY A 209 11.29 -32.71 -25.39
CA GLY A 209 11.98 -32.91 -24.12
C GLY A 209 11.07 -33.37 -22.99
N ILE A 210 9.83 -32.86 -22.91
CA ILE A 210 8.84 -33.31 -21.91
C ILE A 210 8.43 -34.76 -22.15
N ASP A 211 8.28 -35.17 -23.41
CA ASP A 211 7.93 -36.55 -23.78
C ASP A 211 9.03 -37.55 -23.34
N GLU A 212 10.30 -37.15 -23.46
CA GLU A 212 11.44 -37.94 -22.96
C GLU A 212 11.56 -37.89 -21.42
N LEU A 213 11.28 -36.74 -20.81
CA LEU A 213 11.40 -36.52 -19.37
C LEU A 213 10.39 -37.33 -18.56
N THR A 214 9.14 -37.39 -19.04
CA THR A 214 8.01 -37.99 -18.32
C THR A 214 8.29 -39.41 -17.83
N PRO A 215 8.68 -40.39 -18.68
CA PRO A 215 8.94 -41.75 -18.23
C PRO A 215 10.15 -41.86 -17.29
N VAL A 216 11.19 -41.05 -17.49
CA VAL A 216 12.39 -41.03 -16.64
C VAL A 216 12.05 -40.50 -15.24
N TRP A 217 11.26 -39.42 -15.19
CA TRP A 217 10.77 -38.85 -13.94
C TRP A 217 9.89 -39.83 -13.16
N SER A 218 8.91 -40.46 -13.82
CA SER A 218 8.06 -41.47 -13.17
C SER A 218 8.89 -42.60 -12.57
N LYS A 219 9.88 -43.12 -13.30
CA LYS A 219 10.76 -44.18 -12.78
C LYS A 219 11.61 -43.69 -11.60
N PHE A 220 12.10 -42.46 -11.62
CA PHE A 220 12.84 -41.88 -10.50
C PHE A 220 11.97 -41.74 -9.25
N ILE A 221 10.71 -41.30 -9.40
CA ILE A 221 9.76 -41.24 -8.28
C ILE A 221 9.45 -42.63 -7.72
N GLU A 222 9.37 -43.66 -8.57
CA GLU A 222 9.09 -45.04 -8.13
C GLU A 222 10.29 -45.74 -7.47
N THR A 223 11.52 -45.44 -7.91
CA THR A 223 12.71 -46.24 -7.55
C THR A 223 13.76 -45.49 -6.73
N ASP A 224 13.63 -44.17 -6.59
CA ASP A 224 14.66 -43.27 -6.06
C ASP A 224 16.00 -43.31 -6.81
N GLN A 225 16.06 -43.98 -7.96
CA GLN A 225 17.25 -44.10 -8.79
C GLN A 225 17.06 -43.35 -10.10
N SER A 226 18.01 -42.46 -10.40
CA SER A 226 18.01 -41.67 -11.63
C SER A 226 19.14 -42.13 -12.55
N PRO A 227 18.88 -42.40 -13.84
CA PRO A 227 19.91 -42.59 -14.84
C PRO A 227 20.50 -41.25 -15.34
N GLY A 228 20.04 -40.11 -14.81
CA GLY A 228 20.36 -38.78 -15.32
C GLY A 228 19.35 -38.33 -16.38
N PHE A 229 19.62 -37.18 -17.01
CA PHE A 229 18.82 -36.67 -18.12
C PHE A 229 19.66 -35.75 -19.01
N GLU A 230 20.01 -36.21 -20.21
CA GLU A 230 20.92 -35.50 -21.12
C GLU A 230 20.21 -34.44 -21.97
N THR A 231 18.96 -34.69 -22.38
CA THR A 231 18.22 -33.80 -23.27
C THR A 231 18.00 -32.43 -22.64
N GLU A 232 18.39 -31.38 -23.35
CA GLU A 232 18.14 -30.01 -22.92
C GLU A 232 16.72 -29.58 -23.30
N ILE A 233 15.96 -29.13 -22.31
CA ILE A 233 14.62 -28.57 -22.51
C ILE A 233 14.76 -27.04 -22.49
N PRO A 234 14.35 -26.31 -23.54
CA PRO A 234 14.35 -24.85 -23.50
C PRO A 234 13.58 -24.31 -22.30
N VAL A 235 14.15 -23.31 -21.62
CA VAL A 235 13.53 -22.71 -20.43
C VAL A 235 12.48 -21.69 -20.86
N ILE A 236 11.22 -21.94 -20.50
CA ILE A 236 10.14 -20.94 -20.57
C ILE A 236 9.89 -20.44 -19.14
N ALA A 237 10.31 -19.20 -18.86
CA ALA A 237 10.39 -18.65 -17.50
C ALA A 237 9.09 -18.75 -16.68
N CYS A 238 7.93 -18.61 -17.32
CA CYS A 238 6.65 -18.68 -16.61
C CYS A 238 6.34 -20.05 -15.98
N TYR A 239 6.93 -21.14 -16.49
CA TYR A 239 6.74 -22.49 -15.94
C TYR A 239 7.98 -23.37 -16.18
N THR A 240 8.84 -23.47 -15.17
CA THR A 240 10.17 -24.11 -15.25
C THR A 240 10.24 -25.50 -14.59
N VAL A 241 9.10 -26.07 -14.19
CA VAL A 241 9.04 -27.40 -13.54
C VAL A 241 9.74 -28.51 -14.35
N PRO A 242 9.59 -28.60 -15.69
CA PRO A 242 10.34 -29.59 -16.47
C PRO A 242 11.86 -29.46 -16.30
N ASN A 243 12.39 -28.24 -16.31
CA ASN A 243 13.81 -27.97 -16.11
C ASN A 243 14.30 -28.33 -14.70
N ILE A 244 13.47 -28.12 -13.68
CA ILE A 244 13.77 -28.54 -12.31
C ILE A 244 13.87 -30.06 -12.22
N LYS A 245 12.94 -30.79 -12.85
CA LYS A 245 12.99 -32.26 -12.91
C LYS A 245 14.28 -32.74 -13.57
N VAL A 246 14.73 -32.09 -14.64
CA VAL A 246 16.04 -32.38 -15.26
C VAL A 246 17.19 -32.20 -14.27
N CYS A 247 17.21 -31.09 -13.53
CA CYS A 247 18.26 -30.83 -12.53
C CYS A 247 18.28 -31.88 -11.42
N LEU A 248 17.11 -32.28 -10.92
CA LEU A 248 16.97 -33.33 -9.91
C LEU A 248 17.44 -34.69 -10.42
N LEU A 249 17.10 -35.05 -11.66
CA LEU A 249 17.56 -36.29 -12.27
C LEU A 249 19.09 -36.31 -12.43
N ARG A 250 19.70 -35.20 -12.85
CA ARG A 250 21.17 -35.07 -12.94
C ARG A 250 21.84 -35.16 -11.57
N ALA A 251 21.30 -34.43 -10.59
CA ALA A 251 21.78 -34.45 -9.21
C ALA A 251 21.70 -35.84 -8.58
N ALA A 252 20.63 -36.59 -8.84
CA ALA A 252 20.46 -37.94 -8.32
C ALA A 252 21.37 -38.97 -9.01
N ALA A 253 21.76 -38.74 -10.27
CA ALA A 253 22.65 -39.63 -11.01
C ALA A 253 24.13 -39.45 -10.60
N ASP A 254 24.55 -38.20 -10.35
CA ASP A 254 25.89 -37.87 -9.86
C ASP A 254 25.80 -36.81 -8.75
N PHE A 255 25.44 -37.28 -7.55
CA PHE A 255 25.27 -36.43 -6.38
C PHE A 255 26.57 -35.73 -5.98
N CYS A 256 27.70 -36.45 -5.99
CA CYS A 256 28.99 -35.90 -5.56
C CYS A 256 29.58 -34.90 -6.57
N GLY A 257 29.38 -35.11 -7.87
CA GLY A 257 29.88 -34.20 -8.90
C GLY A 257 28.96 -33.00 -9.17
N THR A 258 27.64 -33.21 -9.16
CA THR A 258 26.68 -32.20 -9.65
C THR A 258 25.61 -31.79 -8.64
N GLY A 259 25.48 -32.47 -7.49
CA GLY A 259 24.37 -32.26 -6.55
C GLY A 259 24.22 -30.82 -6.05
N ALA A 260 25.31 -30.19 -5.62
CA ALA A 260 25.30 -28.79 -5.16
C ALA A 260 25.06 -27.79 -6.31
N GLU A 261 25.67 -28.02 -7.48
CA GLU A 261 25.47 -27.17 -8.66
C GLU A 261 24.02 -27.22 -9.14
N MET A 262 23.44 -28.40 -9.22
CA MET A 262 22.05 -28.59 -9.64
C MET A 262 21.07 -28.02 -8.62
N LEU A 263 21.39 -28.08 -7.32
CA LEU A 263 20.57 -27.44 -6.29
C LEU A 263 20.54 -25.90 -6.47
N GLU A 264 21.68 -25.27 -6.78
CA GLU A 264 21.71 -23.84 -7.07
C GLU A 264 20.93 -23.48 -8.36
N LYS A 265 21.03 -24.32 -9.41
CA LYS A 265 20.20 -24.16 -10.62
C LYS A 265 18.71 -24.30 -10.32
N ILE A 266 18.31 -25.25 -9.47
CA ILE A 266 16.92 -25.42 -9.03
C ILE A 266 16.42 -24.15 -8.34
N LYS A 267 17.18 -23.59 -7.40
CA LYS A 267 16.81 -22.33 -6.72
C LYS A 267 16.63 -21.17 -7.70
N ALA A 268 17.51 -21.05 -8.69
CA ALA A 268 17.39 -20.04 -9.74
C ALA A 268 16.12 -20.24 -10.60
N LEU A 269 15.80 -21.49 -10.97
CA LEU A 269 14.59 -21.82 -11.72
C LEU A 269 13.32 -21.56 -10.90
N GLN A 270 13.33 -21.86 -9.59
CA GLN A 270 12.23 -21.56 -8.66
C GLN A 270 12.00 -20.04 -8.53
N ALA A 271 13.06 -19.24 -8.47
CA ALA A 271 12.94 -17.78 -8.39
C ALA A 271 12.31 -17.15 -9.65
N SER A 272 12.38 -17.83 -10.79
CA SER A 272 11.87 -17.32 -12.07
C SER A 272 10.40 -17.69 -12.35
N MET A 273 9.84 -18.67 -11.66
CA MET A 273 8.48 -19.17 -11.95
C MET A 273 7.40 -18.51 -11.09
N SER A 274 6.18 -18.45 -11.61
CA SER A 274 5.01 -17.87 -10.92
C SER A 274 4.08 -18.91 -10.26
N HIS A 275 4.49 -20.18 -10.22
CA HIS A 275 3.68 -21.30 -9.74
C HIS A 275 4.34 -22.01 -8.57
N ASP A 276 3.51 -22.65 -7.75
CA ASP A 276 3.99 -23.56 -6.73
C ASP A 276 4.61 -24.80 -7.37
N VAL A 277 5.67 -25.30 -6.74
CA VAL A 277 6.32 -26.54 -7.16
C VAL A 277 5.41 -27.73 -6.82
N PRO A 278 5.13 -28.65 -7.76
CA PRO A 278 4.34 -29.85 -7.48
C PRO A 278 4.93 -30.69 -6.33
N GLY A 279 4.08 -31.34 -5.56
CA GLY A 279 4.49 -32.04 -4.33
C GLY A 279 5.60 -33.07 -4.53
N ASP A 280 5.52 -33.89 -5.58
CA ASP A 280 6.56 -34.87 -5.93
C ASP A 280 7.91 -34.23 -6.23
N VAL A 281 7.91 -33.07 -6.89
CA VAL A 281 9.11 -32.29 -7.19
C VAL A 281 9.64 -31.62 -5.92
N ALA A 282 8.76 -31.06 -5.10
CA ALA A 282 9.13 -30.39 -3.84
C ALA A 282 9.80 -31.37 -2.87
N ASP A 283 9.28 -32.59 -2.73
CA ASP A 283 9.85 -33.65 -1.89
C ASP A 283 11.27 -34.01 -2.34
N LYS A 284 11.51 -34.09 -3.66
CA LYS A 284 12.84 -34.38 -4.22
C LYS A 284 13.82 -33.21 -4.07
N ILE A 285 13.34 -31.96 -4.12
CA ILE A 285 14.17 -30.79 -3.80
C ILE A 285 14.59 -30.84 -2.32
N ALA A 286 13.64 -31.07 -1.42
CA ALA A 286 13.93 -31.16 0.02
C ALA A 286 14.90 -32.29 0.34
N TRP A 287 14.77 -33.44 -0.32
CA TRP A 287 15.74 -34.54 -0.24
C TRP A 287 17.14 -34.09 -0.67
N LEU A 288 17.27 -33.44 -1.84
CA LEU A 288 18.56 -32.99 -2.37
C LEU A 288 19.20 -31.96 -1.43
N GLU A 289 18.42 -31.00 -0.93
CA GLU A 289 18.86 -30.01 0.05
C GLU A 289 19.37 -30.69 1.34
N ALA A 290 18.61 -31.62 1.89
CA ALA A 290 18.99 -32.35 3.10
C ALA A 290 20.28 -33.17 2.89
N ALA A 291 20.40 -33.84 1.74
CA ALA A 291 21.56 -34.65 1.40
C ALA A 291 22.83 -33.78 1.24
N VAL A 292 22.75 -32.66 0.50
CA VAL A 292 23.87 -31.72 0.32
C VAL A 292 24.28 -31.14 1.68
N ASN A 293 23.32 -30.73 2.50
CA ASN A 293 23.59 -30.16 3.82
C ASN A 293 24.23 -31.17 4.77
N LYS A 294 23.76 -32.42 4.80
CA LYS A 294 24.33 -33.48 5.64
C LYS A 294 25.76 -33.79 5.25
N SER A 295 26.03 -33.99 3.95
CA SER A 295 27.37 -34.28 3.43
C SER A 295 28.37 -33.16 3.80
N ASN A 296 27.97 -31.89 3.65
CA ASN A 296 28.81 -30.75 3.99
C ASN A 296 29.06 -30.64 5.50
N LYS A 297 28.04 -30.93 6.33
CA LYS A 297 28.14 -30.83 7.79
C LYS A 297 29.05 -31.90 8.40
N GLU A 298 28.93 -33.15 7.97
CA GLU A 298 29.76 -34.25 8.46
C GLU A 298 31.25 -34.04 8.08
N LEU A 299 31.50 -33.63 6.84
CA LEU A 299 32.86 -33.31 6.37
C LEU A 299 33.46 -32.10 7.09
N ALA A 300 32.67 -31.04 7.31
CA ALA A 300 33.11 -29.86 8.06
C ALA A 300 33.43 -30.20 9.53
N ASN A 301 32.62 -31.06 10.18
CA ASN A 301 32.88 -31.51 11.54
C ASN A 301 34.20 -32.28 11.63
N LEU A 302 34.43 -33.24 10.72
CA LEU A 302 35.69 -33.98 10.70
C LEU A 302 36.88 -33.05 10.48
N ASN A 303 36.82 -32.15 9.49
CA ASN A 303 37.94 -31.23 9.22
C ASN A 303 38.23 -30.31 10.41
N ASN A 304 37.20 -29.83 11.11
CA ASN A 304 37.37 -29.04 12.35
C ASN A 304 38.07 -29.85 13.46
N ILE A 305 37.67 -31.12 13.65
CA ILE A 305 38.32 -32.01 14.62
C ILE A 305 39.76 -32.31 14.20
N TRP A 306 39.99 -32.59 12.92
CA TRP A 306 41.32 -32.82 12.34
C TRP A 306 42.25 -31.62 12.51
N ASP A 307 41.76 -30.39 12.34
CA ASP A 307 42.54 -29.17 12.52
C ASP A 307 42.91 -28.94 13.99
N LYS A 308 42.04 -29.32 14.93
CA LYS A 308 42.34 -29.28 16.38
C LYS A 308 43.29 -30.40 16.81
N PHE A 309 43.12 -31.57 16.20
CA PHE A 309 43.96 -32.73 16.45
C PHE A 309 45.36 -32.52 15.89
N THR A 310 45.50 -31.94 14.69
CA THR A 310 46.79 -31.90 13.96
C THR A 310 47.95 -31.29 14.76
N PRO A 311 47.79 -30.16 15.47
CA PRO A 311 48.86 -29.56 16.28
C PRO A 311 49.18 -30.31 17.57
N LYS A 312 48.17 -30.94 18.20
CA LYS A 312 48.28 -31.48 19.57
C LYS A 312 48.37 -33.01 19.63
N GLU A 313 47.94 -33.66 18.56
CA GLU A 313 47.79 -35.11 18.42
C GLU A 313 46.98 -35.75 19.54
N GLN A 314 46.05 -34.96 20.09
CA GLN A 314 45.09 -35.38 21.08
C GLN A 314 43.70 -35.06 20.55
N LEU A 315 42.82 -36.04 20.62
CA LEU A 315 41.42 -35.84 20.31
C LEU A 315 40.78 -34.89 21.34
N PRO A 316 39.96 -33.92 20.91
CA PRO A 316 39.14 -33.15 21.84
C PRO A 316 38.25 -34.06 22.68
N ASN A 317 38.04 -33.74 23.96
CA ASN A 317 37.17 -34.52 24.84
C ASN A 317 35.77 -34.70 24.23
N GLY A 318 35.30 -35.95 24.14
CA GLY A 318 34.00 -36.29 23.56
C GLY A 318 33.92 -36.17 22.03
N ALA A 319 35.05 -36.02 21.32
CA ALA A 319 35.06 -35.95 19.88
C ALA A 319 34.42 -37.18 19.25
N THR A 320 33.42 -36.95 18.39
CA THR A 320 32.79 -37.97 17.57
C THR A 320 32.80 -37.51 16.12
N TYR A 321 33.18 -38.41 15.22
CA TYR A 321 33.22 -38.18 13.79
C TYR A 321 32.87 -39.48 13.06
N ALA A 322 32.36 -39.33 11.83
CA ALA A 322 32.09 -40.46 10.98
C ALA A 322 33.38 -41.07 10.44
N HIS A 323 33.32 -42.35 10.08
CA HIS A 323 34.42 -43.09 9.42
C HIS A 323 34.08 -43.48 7.98
N ILE A 324 32.92 -43.05 7.49
CA ILE A 324 32.43 -43.29 6.13
C ILE A 324 31.93 -41.96 5.58
N PHE A 325 32.52 -41.50 4.48
CA PHE A 325 32.13 -40.25 3.83
C PHE A 325 31.77 -40.52 2.37
N VAL A 326 30.59 -40.04 1.95
CA VAL A 326 30.02 -40.37 0.63
C VAL A 326 30.89 -39.80 -0.50
N CYS A 327 31.43 -38.59 -0.34
CA CYS A 327 32.13 -37.86 -1.39
C CYS A 327 33.61 -37.53 -1.09
N ASP A 328 34.17 -37.88 0.08
CA ASP A 328 35.57 -37.56 0.44
C ASP A 328 36.28 -38.74 1.12
N ARG A 329 37.16 -39.44 0.40
CA ARG A 329 37.89 -40.61 0.92
C ARG A 329 39.15 -40.25 1.71
N LEU A 330 39.63 -39.01 1.58
CA LEU A 330 40.73 -38.51 2.40
C LEU A 330 40.26 -38.27 3.84
N ALA A 331 39.01 -37.82 4.00
CA ALA A 331 38.33 -37.70 5.29
C ALA A 331 38.36 -39.01 6.10
N GLU A 332 38.14 -40.17 5.46
CA GLU A 332 38.21 -41.47 6.13
C GLU A 332 39.62 -41.78 6.65
N VAL A 333 40.67 -41.46 5.88
CA VAL A 333 42.07 -41.63 6.31
C VAL A 333 42.40 -40.75 7.51
N LYS A 334 41.90 -39.51 7.52
CA LYS A 334 42.05 -38.59 8.66
C LYS A 334 41.42 -39.17 9.93
N ALA A 335 40.19 -39.70 9.84
CA ALA A 335 39.50 -40.32 10.97
C ALA A 335 40.35 -41.43 11.63
N TYR A 336 40.85 -42.38 10.83
CA TYR A 336 41.66 -43.49 11.36
C TYR A 336 43.06 -43.06 11.86
N LEU A 337 43.67 -42.02 11.26
CA LEU A 337 44.92 -41.47 11.76
C LEU A 337 44.75 -40.85 13.16
N MET A 338 43.63 -40.20 13.41
CA MET A 338 43.32 -39.66 14.74
C MET A 338 43.16 -40.80 15.77
N ASP A 339 42.44 -41.87 15.42
CA ASP A 339 42.24 -43.02 16.31
C ASP A 339 43.58 -43.67 16.69
N GLY A 340 44.43 -43.96 15.70
CA GLY A 340 45.69 -44.67 15.92
C GLY A 340 46.73 -43.86 16.70
N LEU A 341 46.86 -42.56 16.40
CA LEU A 341 47.81 -41.69 17.10
C LEU A 341 47.34 -41.30 18.50
N SER A 342 46.03 -41.26 18.75
CA SER A 342 45.50 -40.99 20.09
C SER A 342 45.71 -42.15 21.05
N ASN A 343 45.77 -43.38 20.54
CA ASN A 343 46.02 -44.56 21.36
C ASN A 343 46.94 -45.57 20.65
N PRO A 344 48.26 -45.27 20.54
CA PRO A 344 49.19 -46.09 19.76
C PRO A 344 49.30 -47.53 20.25
N CYS A 345 49.17 -47.75 21.56
CA CYS A 345 49.38 -49.06 22.19
C CYS A 345 48.20 -50.04 21.98
N THR A 346 46.97 -49.54 21.77
CA THR A 346 45.79 -50.42 21.65
C THR A 346 45.06 -50.28 20.30
N ALA A 347 45.08 -49.09 19.68
CA ALA A 347 44.39 -48.81 18.41
C ALA A 347 45.34 -48.59 17.23
N GLY A 348 46.65 -48.43 17.49
CA GLY A 348 47.65 -48.11 16.48
C GLY A 348 47.70 -49.12 15.33
N GLU A 349 47.70 -50.42 15.64
CA GLU A 349 47.74 -51.49 14.63
C GLU A 349 46.45 -51.52 13.79
N ALA A 350 45.28 -51.47 14.43
CA ALA A 350 43.98 -51.51 13.75
C ALA A 350 43.73 -50.29 12.84
N ALA A 351 44.24 -49.12 13.24
CA ALA A 351 44.21 -47.90 12.43
C ALA A 351 45.10 -48.03 11.19
N LEU A 352 46.30 -48.58 11.32
CA LEU A 352 47.21 -48.83 10.18
C LEU A 352 46.57 -49.78 9.15
N ASP A 353 45.90 -50.83 9.60
CA ASP A 353 45.18 -51.78 8.75
C ASP A 353 44.01 -51.13 7.99
N SER A 354 43.22 -50.30 8.67
CA SER A 354 42.06 -49.62 8.05
C SER A 354 42.48 -48.58 7.01
N ILE A 355 43.55 -47.82 7.29
CA ILE A 355 44.14 -46.88 6.32
C ILE A 355 44.69 -47.63 5.11
N ALA A 356 45.32 -48.81 5.31
CA ALA A 356 45.82 -49.63 4.21
C ALA A 356 44.69 -50.10 3.27
N ARG A 357 43.54 -50.49 3.83
CA ARG A 357 42.35 -50.89 3.05
C ARG A 357 41.77 -49.74 2.24
N ILE A 358 41.54 -48.56 2.83
CA ILE A 358 41.01 -47.38 2.11
C ILE A 358 41.92 -46.99 0.95
N ARG A 359 43.24 -47.03 1.17
CA ARG A 359 44.24 -46.70 0.13
C ARG A 359 44.24 -47.70 -1.01
N LYS A 360 43.92 -48.97 -0.75
CA LYS A 360 43.79 -50.02 -1.76
C LYS A 360 42.54 -49.85 -2.62
N ASP A 361 41.40 -49.60 -1.99
CA ASP A 361 40.08 -49.65 -2.64
C ASP A 361 39.74 -48.33 -3.36
N HIS A 362 40.18 -47.19 -2.83
CA HIS A 362 39.76 -45.87 -3.31
C HIS A 362 40.88 -44.94 -3.77
N LYS A 363 42.15 -45.29 -3.51
CA LYS A 363 43.35 -44.52 -3.91
C LYS A 363 43.25 -42.99 -3.64
N PRO A 364 42.84 -42.53 -2.45
CA PRO A 364 42.79 -41.10 -2.15
C PRO A 364 44.19 -40.49 -2.20
N SER A 365 44.28 -39.25 -2.71
CA SER A 365 45.51 -38.46 -2.65
C SER A 365 45.71 -37.97 -1.22
N LEU A 366 46.79 -38.41 -0.56
CA LEU A 366 47.12 -37.97 0.80
C LEU A 366 47.91 -36.67 0.75
N ASP A 367 47.59 -35.73 1.63
CA ASP A 367 48.40 -34.54 1.87
C ASP A 367 49.67 -34.88 2.70
N ASP A 368 50.60 -33.91 2.77
CA ASP A 368 51.86 -34.06 3.50
C ASP A 368 51.65 -34.30 5.00
N VAL A 369 50.59 -33.72 5.58
CA VAL A 369 50.26 -33.84 7.00
C VAL A 369 49.85 -35.27 7.33
N CYS A 370 48.93 -35.84 6.55
CA CYS A 370 48.48 -37.23 6.67
C CYS A 370 49.65 -38.20 6.45
N THR A 371 50.52 -37.90 5.49
CA THR A 371 51.71 -38.73 5.20
C THR A 371 52.69 -38.74 6.37
N SER A 372 52.99 -37.57 6.95
CA SER A 372 53.87 -37.43 8.12
C SER A 372 53.31 -38.17 9.34
N LYS A 373 52.01 -37.98 9.63
CA LYS A 373 51.32 -38.61 10.76
C LYS A 373 51.27 -40.13 10.64
N LEU A 374 51.04 -40.67 9.44
CA LEU A 374 51.12 -42.10 9.18
C LEU A 374 52.51 -42.68 9.48
N LYS A 375 53.58 -41.94 9.17
CA LYS A 375 54.96 -42.35 9.48
C LYS A 375 55.22 -42.33 10.99
N LYS A 376 54.73 -41.31 11.70
CA LYS A 376 54.85 -41.19 13.15
C LYS A 376 54.19 -42.36 13.88
N LEU A 377 52.97 -42.73 13.50
CA LEU A 377 52.24 -43.85 14.11
C LEU A 377 53.04 -45.16 14.05
N LYS A 378 53.74 -45.43 12.93
CA LYS A 378 54.61 -46.61 12.78
C LYS A 378 55.83 -46.60 13.72
N SER A 379 56.33 -45.44 14.11
CA SER A 379 57.52 -45.33 14.97
C SER A 379 57.20 -45.62 16.43
N LEU A 380 56.03 -45.17 16.90
CA LEU A 380 55.62 -45.29 18.31
C LEU A 380 55.43 -46.75 18.76
N VAL A 381 55.21 -47.66 17.81
CA VAL A 381 54.99 -49.08 18.09
C VAL A 381 56.30 -49.86 18.38
N ASN A 382 57.52 -49.26 18.30
CA ASN A 382 58.78 -50.02 18.14
C ASN A 382 59.98 -49.84 19.16
N ASN A 383 59.98 -49.09 20.30
CA ASN A 383 61.25 -48.58 20.96
C ASN A 383 61.51 -48.64 22.52
N GLU A 384 61.04 -49.62 23.31
CA GLU A 384 60.91 -49.49 24.80
C GLU A 384 62.15 -49.70 25.75
N ALA A 385 63.07 -50.63 25.48
CA ALA A 385 63.98 -51.16 26.54
C ALA A 385 65.05 -50.20 27.10
N ALA A 386 65.49 -49.20 26.31
CA ALA A 386 66.57 -48.29 26.72
C ALA A 386 66.12 -47.20 27.71
N ALA A 387 64.82 -46.92 27.78
CA ALA A 387 64.27 -45.87 28.62
C ALA A 387 64.26 -46.26 30.12
N ILE A 388 64.00 -47.54 30.44
CA ILE A 388 63.81 -48.04 31.81
C ILE A 388 65.10 -47.89 32.66
N ALA A 389 66.29 -48.01 32.07
CA ALA A 389 67.55 -47.92 32.79
C ALA A 389 67.86 -46.51 33.33
N LYS A 390 67.42 -45.44 32.65
CA LYS A 390 67.65 -44.05 33.08
C LYS A 390 66.80 -43.69 34.30
N LEU A 391 65.56 -44.17 34.31
CA LEU A 391 64.59 -43.90 35.36
C LEU A 391 65.03 -44.43 36.74
N ASN A 392 65.53 -45.67 36.80
CA ASN A 392 65.92 -46.28 38.08
C ASN A 392 67.03 -45.51 38.80
N LYS A 393 67.93 -44.87 38.04
CA LYS A 393 69.00 -44.03 38.61
C LYS A 393 68.47 -42.73 39.21
N ALA A 394 67.47 -42.12 38.59
CA ALA A 394 66.83 -40.90 39.08
C ALA A 394 66.00 -41.17 40.35
N TRP A 395 65.36 -42.34 40.41
CA TRP A 395 64.59 -42.78 41.57
C TRP A 395 65.44 -42.91 42.85
N GLU A 396 66.70 -43.36 42.74
CA GLU A 396 67.59 -43.48 43.89
C GLU A 396 67.99 -42.13 44.51
N ASP A 397 68.18 -41.09 43.69
CA ASP A 397 68.53 -39.73 44.12
C ASP A 397 67.36 -39.00 44.80
N PHE A 398 66.12 -39.29 44.37
CA PHE A 398 64.91 -38.62 44.85
C PHE A 398 64.46 -39.02 46.28
N LEU A 399 64.82 -40.21 46.73
CA LEU A 399 64.29 -40.79 47.97
C LEU A 399 64.52 -39.95 49.25
N PRO A 400 65.69 -39.33 49.50
CA PRO A 400 66.01 -38.72 50.80
C PRO A 400 65.18 -37.48 51.17
N ASP A 401 64.96 -36.53 50.26
CA ASP A 401 64.45 -35.19 50.59
C ASP A 401 63.41 -34.65 49.60
N HIS A 402 62.87 -35.51 48.72
CA HIS A 402 61.92 -35.13 47.66
C HIS A 402 62.51 -34.18 46.61
N LYS A 403 63.84 -34.13 46.48
CA LYS A 403 64.55 -33.33 45.49
C LYS A 403 65.45 -34.21 44.65
N LEU A 404 65.87 -33.70 43.50
CA LEU A 404 66.91 -34.30 42.67
C LEU A 404 68.16 -33.42 42.73
N SER A 405 69.32 -34.05 42.89
CA SER A 405 70.62 -33.38 42.94
C SER A 405 71.02 -32.83 41.56
N ASN A 406 70.50 -33.41 40.49
CA ASN A 406 70.61 -32.92 39.11
C ASN A 406 69.29 -33.13 38.36
N PRO A 407 68.96 -32.30 37.33
CA PRO A 407 67.80 -32.53 36.47
C PRO A 407 67.93 -33.89 35.77
N ALA A 408 67.06 -34.85 36.10
CA ALA A 408 67.03 -36.15 35.45
C ALA A 408 66.05 -36.14 34.27
N ASP A 409 66.51 -36.51 33.08
CA ASP A 409 65.70 -36.67 31.86
C ASP A 409 65.28 -38.13 31.68
N PHE A 410 64.23 -38.53 32.40
CA PHE A 410 63.55 -39.82 32.23
C PHE A 410 62.20 -39.59 31.54
N GLY A 411 61.85 -40.44 30.57
CA GLY A 411 60.57 -40.34 29.85
C GLY A 411 59.39 -40.85 30.68
N PHE A 412 58.20 -40.88 30.06
CA PHE A 412 56.97 -41.46 30.63
C PHE A 412 56.35 -42.55 29.73
N GLU A 413 57.08 -42.96 28.68
CA GLU A 413 56.62 -43.94 27.70
C GLU A 413 57.20 -45.32 28.06
N TYR A 414 56.69 -45.89 29.16
CA TYR A 414 57.03 -47.24 29.59
C TYR A 414 55.81 -48.15 29.45
N CYS A 415 55.96 -49.30 28.80
CA CYS A 415 54.97 -50.37 28.93
C CYS A 415 55.14 -51.09 30.28
N ASP A 416 56.34 -51.06 30.90
CA ASP A 416 56.54 -51.41 32.32
C ASP A 416 55.83 -50.41 33.25
N LYS A 417 54.80 -50.92 33.94
CA LYS A 417 53.90 -50.12 34.78
C LYS A 417 54.49 -49.74 36.14
N THR A 418 55.44 -50.51 36.67
CA THR A 418 56.13 -50.16 37.92
C THR A 418 57.12 -49.02 37.68
N ALA A 419 57.84 -49.05 36.55
CA ALA A 419 58.68 -47.95 36.09
C ALA A 419 57.85 -46.68 35.87
N LEU A 420 56.71 -46.81 35.18
CA LEU A 420 55.79 -45.70 34.96
C LEU A 420 55.30 -45.05 36.26
N THR A 421 54.93 -45.86 37.26
CA THR A 421 54.52 -45.35 38.59
C THR A 421 55.62 -44.56 39.28
N LYS A 422 56.89 -45.03 39.24
CA LYS A 422 58.03 -44.30 39.83
C LYS A 422 58.27 -42.94 39.16
N ALA A 423 58.18 -42.89 37.84
CA ALA A 423 58.31 -41.65 37.08
C ALA A 423 57.23 -40.62 37.48
N TYR A 424 55.97 -41.07 37.56
CA TYR A 424 54.85 -40.22 37.96
C TYR A 424 54.97 -39.70 39.39
N THR A 425 55.36 -40.55 40.35
CA THR A 425 55.50 -40.12 41.74
C THR A 425 56.55 -39.02 41.91
N MET A 426 57.70 -39.15 41.24
CA MET A 426 58.77 -38.15 41.27
C MET A 426 58.34 -36.82 40.66
N ASP A 427 57.73 -36.88 39.47
CA ASP A 427 57.28 -35.71 38.74
C ASP A 427 56.14 -34.97 39.46
N GLY A 428 55.23 -35.71 40.08
CA GLY A 428 54.12 -35.16 40.85
C GLY A 428 54.58 -34.38 42.08
N ILE A 429 55.62 -34.83 42.77
CA ILE A 429 56.12 -34.16 43.97
C ILE A 429 56.99 -32.93 43.61
N LEU A 430 57.87 -33.06 42.62
CA LEU A 430 58.75 -31.96 42.20
C LEU A 430 57.97 -30.81 41.56
N ASN A 431 56.87 -31.13 40.89
CA ASN A 431 56.02 -30.17 40.18
C ASN A 431 54.61 -30.17 40.77
N ILE A 432 54.49 -30.09 42.10
CA ILE A 432 53.21 -30.29 42.79
C ILE A 432 52.09 -29.36 42.35
N CYS A 433 52.39 -28.09 42.10
CA CYS A 433 51.40 -27.12 41.61
C CYS A 433 50.93 -27.45 40.19
N ASP A 434 51.82 -27.95 39.33
CA ASP A 434 51.53 -28.13 37.90
C ASP A 434 51.05 -29.54 37.55
N ARG A 435 51.52 -30.56 38.29
CA ARG A 435 51.42 -31.98 37.92
C ARG A 435 51.02 -32.88 39.08
N GLY A 436 50.85 -32.36 40.30
CA GLY A 436 50.61 -33.17 41.49
C GLY A 436 49.36 -34.06 41.39
N GLN A 437 48.19 -33.47 41.17
CA GLN A 437 46.94 -34.24 40.99
C GLN A 437 46.99 -35.12 39.74
N GLN A 438 47.49 -34.58 38.63
CA GLN A 438 47.63 -35.35 37.38
C GLN A 438 48.40 -36.64 37.61
N ARG A 439 49.51 -36.58 38.36
CA ARG A 439 50.32 -37.77 38.64
C ARG A 439 49.67 -38.73 39.61
N LEU A 440 48.84 -38.26 40.55
CA LEU A 440 48.04 -39.17 41.39
C LEU A 440 47.01 -39.94 40.55
N ASP A 441 46.32 -39.26 39.63
CA ASP A 441 45.33 -39.88 38.75
C ASP A 441 46.00 -40.89 37.79
N ASP A 442 47.17 -40.52 37.24
CA ASP A 442 47.97 -41.41 36.40
C ASP A 442 48.43 -42.66 37.18
N ILE A 443 48.82 -42.49 38.45
CA ILE A 443 49.22 -43.59 39.34
C ILE A 443 48.02 -44.48 39.68
N GLU A 444 46.85 -43.91 39.97
CA GLU A 444 45.63 -44.65 40.26
C GLU A 444 45.15 -45.45 39.04
N THR A 445 45.19 -44.85 37.85
CA THR A 445 44.87 -45.51 36.57
C THR A 445 45.78 -46.70 36.33
N VAL A 446 47.09 -46.51 36.50
CA VAL A 446 48.06 -47.59 36.34
C VAL A 446 47.83 -48.70 37.38
N ARG A 447 47.42 -48.35 38.61
CA ARG A 447 47.11 -49.32 39.68
C ARG A 447 45.82 -50.09 39.43
N ALA A 448 44.79 -49.44 38.91
CA ALA A 448 43.49 -50.03 38.61
C ALA A 448 43.57 -51.00 37.42
N GLU A 449 44.30 -50.64 36.36
CA GLU A 449 44.35 -51.42 35.12
C GLU A 449 45.35 -52.57 35.15
N TYR A 450 46.49 -52.41 35.83
CA TYR A 450 47.62 -53.34 35.69
C TYR A 450 48.12 -53.94 37.01
N THR A 451 47.60 -53.48 38.15
CA THR A 451 47.97 -53.99 39.49
C THR A 451 49.49 -54.16 39.71
N PRO A 452 50.32 -53.13 39.42
CA PRO A 452 51.77 -53.24 39.49
C PRO A 452 52.25 -53.51 40.92
N SER A 453 53.27 -54.36 41.07
CA SER A 453 53.90 -54.61 42.37
C SER A 453 54.80 -53.44 42.75
N LEU A 454 54.40 -52.68 43.78
CA LEU A 454 55.12 -51.50 44.28
C LEU A 454 55.88 -51.83 45.58
N ASP A 455 57.11 -51.32 45.69
CA ASP A 455 57.90 -51.41 46.91
C ASP A 455 57.43 -50.38 47.98
N ALA A 456 57.75 -50.62 49.25
CA ALA A 456 57.28 -49.79 50.36
C ALA A 456 57.68 -48.31 50.22
N LYS A 457 58.88 -48.04 49.69
CA LYS A 457 59.39 -46.67 49.49
C LYS A 457 58.60 -45.91 48.42
N THR A 458 58.15 -46.61 47.39
CA THR A 458 57.29 -46.05 46.33
C THR A 458 55.92 -45.68 46.89
N THR A 459 55.35 -46.52 47.74
CA THR A 459 54.06 -46.25 48.41
C THR A 459 54.13 -45.02 49.33
N GLU A 460 55.17 -44.90 50.16
CA GLU A 460 55.32 -43.74 51.06
C GLU A 460 55.39 -42.39 50.33
N LYS A 461 56.04 -42.34 49.16
CA LYS A 461 56.10 -41.12 48.35
C LYS A 461 54.73 -40.79 47.70
N ILE A 462 53.96 -41.79 47.30
CA ILE A 462 52.60 -41.58 46.78
C ILE A 462 51.70 -40.97 47.86
N ASP A 463 51.76 -41.48 49.09
CA ASP A 463 50.96 -40.96 50.21
C ASP A 463 51.28 -39.50 50.56
N PHE A 464 52.57 -39.12 50.45
CA PHE A 464 53.00 -37.74 50.63
C PHE A 464 52.40 -36.81 49.56
N LEU A 465 52.49 -37.22 48.29
CA LEU A 465 51.92 -36.47 47.17
C LEU A 465 50.41 -36.28 47.35
N GLN A 466 49.70 -37.32 47.79
CA GLN A 466 48.26 -37.30 47.98
C GLN A 466 47.82 -36.26 49.02
N LYS A 467 48.45 -36.23 50.20
CA LYS A 467 48.10 -35.27 51.27
C LYS A 467 48.26 -33.82 50.85
N GLU A 468 49.33 -33.51 50.13
CA GLU A 468 49.65 -32.12 49.81
C GLU A 468 48.78 -31.61 48.64
N VAL A 469 48.44 -32.48 47.70
CA VAL A 469 47.46 -32.17 46.64
C VAL A 469 46.05 -31.99 47.22
N GLU A 470 45.61 -32.84 48.15
CA GLU A 470 44.30 -32.70 48.82
C GLU A 470 44.15 -31.35 49.52
N ARG A 471 45.20 -30.90 50.23
CA ARG A 471 45.23 -29.59 50.89
C ARG A 471 45.03 -28.44 49.91
N LEU A 472 45.81 -28.42 48.81
CA LEU A 472 45.77 -27.37 47.79
C LEU A 472 44.45 -27.36 47.01
N ASN A 473 43.91 -28.53 46.69
CA ASN A 473 42.63 -28.66 45.99
C ASN A 473 41.46 -28.16 46.84
N GLN A 474 41.47 -28.41 48.15
CA GLN A 474 40.41 -27.94 49.03
C GLN A 474 40.38 -26.41 49.11
N GLU A 475 41.54 -25.78 49.28
CA GLU A 475 41.69 -24.31 49.30
C GLU A 475 41.21 -23.69 47.98
N ALA A 476 41.60 -24.26 46.83
CA ALA A 476 41.16 -23.81 45.52
C ALA A 476 39.67 -24.06 45.26
N ALA A 477 39.12 -25.17 45.72
CA ALA A 477 37.71 -25.53 45.52
C ALA A 477 36.76 -24.57 46.24
N ASP A 478 37.12 -24.12 47.44
CA ASP A 478 36.30 -23.19 48.20
C ASP A 478 36.26 -21.80 47.56
N LEU A 479 37.41 -21.30 47.06
CA LEU A 479 37.43 -20.07 46.24
C LEU A 479 36.68 -20.26 44.92
N LYS A 480 36.89 -21.38 44.22
CA LYS A 480 36.24 -21.66 42.94
C LYS A 480 34.72 -21.71 43.08
N LYS A 481 34.17 -22.23 44.17
CA LYS A 481 32.73 -22.18 44.45
C LYS A 481 32.22 -20.73 44.56
N ALA A 482 32.95 -19.88 45.28
CA ALA A 482 32.60 -18.47 45.42
C ALA A 482 32.71 -17.70 44.09
N TRP A 483 33.78 -17.93 43.34
CA TRP A 483 34.02 -17.33 42.03
C TRP A 483 33.01 -17.80 40.98
N GLN A 484 32.72 -19.10 40.92
CA GLN A 484 31.73 -19.66 40.01
C GLN A 484 30.34 -19.11 40.31
N TYR A 485 29.98 -18.99 41.59
CA TYR A 485 28.70 -18.37 41.95
C TYR A 485 28.60 -16.93 41.46
N LEU A 486 29.67 -16.13 41.59
CA LEU A 486 29.74 -14.79 41.01
C LEU A 486 29.57 -14.82 39.49
N VAL A 487 30.29 -15.70 38.78
CA VAL A 487 30.21 -15.78 37.32
C VAL A 487 28.81 -16.22 36.84
N ASP A 488 28.16 -17.15 37.54
CA ASP A 488 26.87 -17.72 37.15
C ASP A 488 25.70 -16.80 37.48
N ASN A 489 25.80 -16.06 38.58
CA ASN A 489 24.69 -15.27 39.11
C ASN A 489 24.92 -13.76 39.01
N ASP A 490 26.08 -13.36 38.50
CA ASP A 490 26.55 -11.97 38.43
C ASP A 490 26.52 -11.23 39.79
N LYS A 491 26.51 -11.98 40.89
CA LYS A 491 26.42 -11.49 42.28
C LYS A 491 27.23 -12.38 43.23
N VAL A 492 27.78 -11.81 44.29
CA VAL A 492 28.57 -12.55 45.27
C VAL A 492 27.68 -13.24 46.31
N ASN A 493 28.07 -14.43 46.77
CA ASN A 493 27.42 -15.12 47.89
C ASN A 493 28.23 -14.93 49.18
N THR A 494 27.69 -14.12 50.09
CA THR A 494 28.37 -13.76 51.35
C THR A 494 28.48 -14.91 52.36
N ALA A 495 27.82 -16.05 52.13
CA ALA A 495 27.92 -17.22 53.00
C ALA A 495 29.13 -18.12 52.67
N LEU A 496 29.81 -17.92 51.54
CA LEU A 496 30.95 -18.73 51.12
C LEU A 496 32.26 -18.13 51.68
N GLN A 497 33.08 -18.97 52.31
CA GLN A 497 34.36 -18.59 52.91
C GLN A 497 35.52 -19.05 52.02
N TYR A 498 36.54 -18.21 51.86
CA TYR A 498 37.75 -18.51 51.08
C TYR A 498 38.99 -17.85 51.73
N LYS A 499 40.18 -18.31 51.33
CA LYS A 499 41.46 -17.74 51.73
C LYS A 499 41.88 -16.62 50.76
N HIS A 500 42.98 -15.93 51.08
CA HIS A 500 43.55 -14.85 50.28
C HIS A 500 44.99 -15.09 49.81
N GLU A 501 45.62 -16.22 50.20
CA GLU A 501 47.00 -16.56 49.85
C GLU A 501 47.01 -17.91 49.14
N PHE A 502 47.44 -17.93 47.87
CA PHE A 502 47.37 -19.11 47.00
C PHE A 502 48.72 -19.31 46.29
N ILE A 503 49.54 -20.24 46.80
CA ILE A 503 50.91 -20.44 46.31
C ILE A 503 51.01 -20.99 44.88
N CYS A 504 50.00 -21.74 44.44
CA CYS A 504 49.96 -22.36 43.11
C CYS A 504 49.12 -21.58 42.10
N ASP A 505 48.39 -20.54 42.52
CA ASP A 505 47.54 -19.73 41.64
C ASP A 505 47.49 -18.28 42.14
N ARG A 506 48.28 -17.41 41.52
CA ARG A 506 48.32 -15.98 41.89
C ARG A 506 47.15 -15.19 41.31
N GLU A 507 46.42 -15.74 40.35
CA GLU A 507 45.15 -15.16 39.88
C GLU A 507 44.05 -15.39 40.92
N ALA A 508 44.03 -16.53 41.61
CA ALA A 508 43.11 -16.82 42.71
C ALA A 508 43.17 -15.77 43.83
N GLU A 509 44.34 -15.22 44.13
CA GLU A 509 44.49 -14.10 45.08
C GLU A 509 43.73 -12.86 44.60
N VAL A 510 43.86 -12.50 43.32
CA VAL A 510 43.13 -11.39 42.69
C VAL A 510 41.62 -11.65 42.66
N GLN A 511 41.20 -12.88 42.38
CA GLN A 511 39.79 -13.29 42.40
C GLN A 511 39.18 -13.14 43.80
N SER A 512 39.92 -13.48 44.86
CA SER A 512 39.45 -13.34 46.25
C SER A 512 39.13 -11.88 46.60
N TYR A 513 40.01 -10.94 46.27
CA TYR A 513 39.79 -9.52 46.51
C TYR A 513 38.72 -8.91 45.58
N LEU A 514 38.56 -9.44 44.35
CA LEU A 514 37.47 -9.04 43.46
C LEU A 514 36.10 -9.42 44.00
N LEU A 515 35.96 -10.60 44.60
CA LEU A 515 34.72 -11.02 45.26
C LEU A 515 34.36 -10.05 46.40
N ASP A 516 35.33 -9.62 47.20
CA ASP A 516 35.09 -8.64 48.26
C ASP A 516 34.63 -7.27 47.70
N GLY A 517 35.26 -6.80 46.61
CA GLY A 517 34.91 -5.53 45.97
C GLY A 517 33.59 -5.53 45.22
N LEU A 518 33.19 -6.67 44.67
CA LEU A 518 31.92 -6.85 43.94
C LEU A 518 30.74 -7.19 44.86
N THR A 519 30.99 -7.53 46.13
CA THR A 519 29.95 -7.75 47.13
C THR A 519 29.18 -6.46 47.41
N ASP A 520 29.89 -5.35 47.57
CA ASP A 520 29.32 -4.01 47.65
C ASP A 520 30.23 -3.02 46.90
N PRO A 521 30.03 -2.85 45.58
CA PRO A 521 30.84 -1.93 44.78
C PRO A 521 30.83 -0.49 45.30
N CYS A 522 29.78 -0.08 46.03
CA CYS A 522 29.65 1.26 46.59
C CYS A 522 30.44 1.40 47.91
N ALA A 523 30.54 0.35 48.74
CA ALA A 523 31.22 0.39 50.05
C ALA A 523 32.65 -0.16 50.06
N SER A 524 32.91 -1.32 49.44
CA SER A 524 34.20 -2.04 49.48
C SER A 524 34.99 -1.96 48.17
N GLY A 525 34.37 -1.49 47.08
CA GLY A 525 34.96 -1.50 45.74
C GLY A 525 36.28 -0.73 45.61
N LYS A 526 36.48 0.36 46.35
CA LYS A 526 37.75 1.13 46.33
C LYS A 526 38.88 0.43 47.08
N ASP A 527 38.58 -0.15 48.23
CA ASP A 527 39.58 -0.84 49.06
C ASP A 527 40.02 -2.15 48.40
N ALA A 528 39.08 -2.90 47.80
CA ALA A 528 39.38 -4.08 47.01
C ALA A 528 40.32 -3.81 45.82
N LEU A 529 40.11 -2.69 45.10
CA LEU A 529 40.99 -2.29 44.00
C LEU A 529 42.42 -2.00 44.47
N ALA A 530 42.60 -1.49 45.69
CA ALA A 530 43.93 -1.23 46.27
C ALA A 530 44.66 -2.52 46.66
N GLU A 531 43.96 -3.52 47.23
CA GLU A 531 44.57 -4.83 47.54
C GLU A 531 44.94 -5.61 46.28
N ILE A 532 44.09 -5.57 45.24
CA ILE A 532 44.40 -6.14 43.93
C ILE A 532 45.67 -5.52 43.35
N GLU A 533 45.86 -4.21 43.48
CA GLU A 533 47.06 -3.53 42.98
C GLU A 533 48.34 -3.98 43.71
N LYS A 534 48.26 -4.31 45.01
CA LYS A 534 49.40 -4.89 45.74
C LYS A 534 49.79 -6.26 45.21
N VAL A 535 48.82 -7.16 45.00
CA VAL A 535 49.08 -8.51 44.43
C VAL A 535 49.66 -8.40 43.02
N MET A 536 49.08 -7.52 42.19
CA MET A 536 49.55 -7.26 40.83
C MET A 536 51.00 -6.76 40.80
N SER A 537 51.39 -5.89 41.76
CA SER A 537 52.74 -5.33 41.85
C SER A 537 53.78 -6.32 42.37
N ALA A 538 53.39 -7.23 43.28
CA ALA A 538 54.31 -8.17 43.92
C ALA A 538 54.59 -9.44 43.09
N HIS A 539 53.60 -9.94 42.37
CA HIS A 539 53.67 -11.25 41.72
C HIS A 539 53.43 -11.21 40.19
N ASN A 540 52.94 -10.08 39.66
CA ASN A 540 52.61 -9.90 38.25
C ASN A 540 51.84 -11.09 37.63
N PRO A 541 50.73 -11.54 38.25
CA PRO A 541 49.97 -12.68 37.75
C PRO A 541 49.33 -12.37 36.39
N THR A 542 49.28 -13.38 35.53
CA THR A 542 48.48 -13.30 34.30
C THR A 542 47.02 -13.54 34.67
N LEU A 543 46.15 -12.57 34.42
CA LEU A 543 44.71 -12.68 34.72
C LEU A 543 43.97 -13.26 33.51
N SER A 544 43.06 -14.21 33.75
CA SER A 544 42.12 -14.66 32.73
C SER A 544 41.24 -13.52 32.23
N SER A 545 40.68 -13.69 31.02
CA SER A 545 39.73 -12.72 30.46
C SER A 545 38.52 -12.49 31.36
N THR A 546 38.07 -13.52 32.09
CA THR A 546 36.95 -13.43 33.02
C THR A 546 37.31 -12.59 34.23
N THR A 547 38.47 -12.84 34.85
CA THR A 547 38.97 -12.04 35.98
C THR A 547 39.26 -10.61 35.56
N LEU A 548 39.85 -10.41 34.37
CA LEU A 548 40.08 -9.08 33.81
C LEU A 548 38.75 -8.35 33.50
N ALA A 549 37.74 -9.08 33.00
CA ALA A 549 36.42 -8.52 32.76
C ALA A 549 35.73 -8.11 34.07
N GLN A 550 35.80 -8.92 35.12
CA GLN A 550 35.25 -8.58 36.44
C GLN A 550 36.02 -7.44 37.11
N LEU A 551 37.35 -7.39 36.95
CA LEU A 551 38.18 -6.26 37.39
C LEU A 551 37.82 -4.97 36.65
N ASN A 552 37.68 -5.04 35.33
CA ASN A 552 37.24 -3.89 34.53
C ASN A 552 35.80 -3.52 34.86
N LYS A 553 34.93 -4.49 35.17
CA LYS A 553 33.56 -4.26 35.63
C LYS A 553 33.56 -3.50 36.94
N LEU A 554 34.35 -3.91 37.93
CA LEU A 554 34.49 -3.18 39.19
C LEU A 554 35.06 -1.77 38.97
N LYS A 555 36.13 -1.63 38.18
CA LYS A 555 36.71 -0.32 37.81
C LYS A 555 35.70 0.58 37.09
N ASN A 556 34.94 0.02 36.15
CA ASN A 556 33.93 0.75 35.39
C ASN A 556 32.71 1.08 36.24
N SER A 557 32.26 0.22 37.14
CA SER A 557 31.17 0.53 38.07
C SER A 557 31.54 1.70 38.98
N VAL A 558 32.75 1.70 39.54
CA VAL A 558 33.25 2.81 40.37
C VAL A 558 33.43 4.10 39.55
N LYS A 559 33.89 4.01 38.29
CA LYS A 559 34.08 5.15 37.38
C LYS A 559 32.76 5.71 36.80
N ASN A 560 31.86 4.85 36.36
CA ASN A 560 30.57 5.21 35.76
C ASN A 560 29.65 5.87 36.78
N GLU A 561 29.63 5.40 38.03
CA GLU A 561 28.86 6.07 39.08
C GLU A 561 29.32 7.53 39.28
N THR A 562 30.63 7.75 39.25
CA THR A 562 31.20 9.11 39.38
C THR A 562 30.80 10.01 38.19
N ASN A 563 30.84 9.47 36.97
CA ASN A 563 30.45 10.22 35.75
C ASN A 563 28.93 10.47 35.67
N ASN A 564 28.11 9.46 35.98
CA ASN A 564 26.65 9.55 35.97
C ASN A 564 26.16 10.57 37.00
N LEU A 565 26.75 10.57 38.20
CA LEU A 565 26.42 11.56 39.23
C LEU A 565 26.81 12.99 38.80
N ALA A 566 27.92 13.17 38.09
CA ALA A 566 28.32 14.46 37.53
C ALA A 566 27.34 14.94 36.44
N ALA A 567 26.90 14.04 35.54
CA ALA A 567 25.92 14.33 34.51
C ALA A 567 24.54 14.68 35.11
N LEU A 568 24.08 13.91 36.11
CA LEU A 568 22.86 14.21 36.84
C LEU A 568 22.93 15.56 37.54
N ASN A 569 24.02 15.86 38.25
CA ASN A 569 24.15 17.14 38.95
C ASN A 569 24.14 18.34 38.00
N LYS A 570 24.72 18.18 36.80
CA LYS A 570 24.65 19.19 35.74
C LYS A 570 23.20 19.36 35.25
N THR A 571 22.51 18.26 34.96
CA THR A 571 21.12 18.24 34.49
C THR A 571 20.17 18.80 35.54
N TRP A 572 20.36 18.47 36.81
CA TRP A 572 19.59 18.99 37.93
C TRP A 572 19.73 20.51 38.07
N LYS A 573 20.94 21.05 37.89
CA LYS A 573 21.17 22.50 37.90
C LYS A 573 20.46 23.22 36.75
N ASP A 574 20.38 22.59 35.58
CA ASP A 574 19.66 23.10 34.42
C ASP A 574 18.14 23.04 34.61
N PHE A 575 17.64 21.94 35.21
CA PHE A 575 16.23 21.67 35.46
C PHE A 575 15.59 22.55 36.55
N VAL A 576 16.31 22.78 37.65
CA VAL A 576 15.74 23.42 38.85
C VAL A 576 15.12 24.80 38.61
N PRO A 577 15.71 25.71 37.79
CA PRO A 577 15.17 27.05 37.58
C PRO A 577 13.74 27.10 37.01
N ASP A 578 13.42 26.28 36.00
CA ASP A 578 12.19 26.44 35.22
C ASP A 578 11.49 25.13 34.80
N ASP A 579 11.89 24.00 35.37
CA ASP A 579 11.42 22.64 35.05
C ASP A 579 11.74 22.18 33.62
N LYS A 580 12.68 22.83 32.92
CA LYS A 580 13.06 22.50 31.54
C LYS A 580 14.51 22.11 31.44
N LEU A 581 14.86 21.46 30.33
CA LEU A 581 16.23 21.12 29.99
C LEU A 581 16.64 21.83 28.71
N SER A 582 17.84 22.39 28.70
CA SER A 582 18.49 22.99 27.53
C SER A 582 19.01 21.94 26.54
N ALA A 583 19.13 20.69 26.98
CA ALA A 583 19.55 19.53 26.17
C ALA A 583 18.62 18.33 26.40
N PRO A 584 18.61 17.34 25.49
CA PRO A 584 17.90 16.07 25.70
C PRO A 584 18.31 15.40 27.02
N LEU A 585 17.35 14.74 27.67
CA LEU A 585 17.59 14.03 28.93
C LEU A 585 18.52 12.82 28.70
N ASP A 586 19.75 12.91 29.22
CA ASP A 586 20.78 11.86 29.15
C ASP A 586 21.40 11.67 30.55
N ILE A 587 20.68 10.93 31.40
CA ILE A 587 21.08 10.62 32.77
C ILE A 587 20.78 9.14 33.07
N ALA A 588 21.53 8.55 33.99
CA ALA A 588 21.16 7.26 34.56
C ALA A 588 19.93 7.40 35.46
N PHE A 589 19.27 6.28 35.75
CA PHE A 589 18.08 6.19 36.61
C PHE A 589 18.28 5.29 37.83
N GLU A 590 19.47 4.72 37.99
CA GLU A 590 19.90 3.97 39.16
C GLU A 590 21.22 4.55 39.65
N TYR A 591 21.28 4.87 40.95
CA TYR A 591 22.45 5.43 41.62
C TYR A 591 22.68 4.73 42.96
N CYS A 592 23.93 4.69 43.42
CA CYS A 592 24.27 4.31 44.79
C CYS A 592 23.63 5.32 45.78
N ASP A 593 23.63 6.61 45.44
CA ASP A 593 22.94 7.67 46.18
C ASP A 593 21.44 7.71 45.82
N LYS A 594 20.58 7.31 46.77
CA LYS A 594 19.13 7.27 46.56
C LYS A 594 18.47 8.65 46.47
N ILE A 595 19.10 9.70 46.99
CA ILE A 595 18.64 11.09 46.78
C ILE A 595 18.92 11.51 45.33
N ALA A 596 20.07 11.12 44.78
CA ALA A 596 20.39 11.33 43.36
C ALA A 596 19.38 10.59 42.45
N GLN A 597 19.02 9.35 42.81
CA GLN A 597 18.01 8.59 42.09
C GLN A 597 16.62 9.26 42.11
N ILE A 598 16.19 9.79 43.26
CA ILE A 598 14.95 10.57 43.36
C ILE A 598 14.98 11.81 42.47
N ARG A 599 16.11 12.54 42.41
CA ARG A 599 16.27 13.71 41.52
C ARG A 599 16.13 13.33 40.05
N ALA A 600 16.69 12.20 39.63
CA ALA A 600 16.54 11.68 38.27
C ALA A 600 15.07 11.39 37.92
N TYR A 601 14.33 10.75 38.83
CA TYR A 601 12.90 10.47 38.66
C TYR A 601 12.06 11.75 38.60
N ILE A 602 12.38 12.76 39.42
CA ILE A 602 11.69 14.06 39.37
C ILE A 602 11.88 14.73 38.00
N ILE A 603 13.12 14.74 37.47
CA ILE A 603 13.41 15.31 36.15
C ILE A 603 12.60 14.57 35.08
N ASP A 604 12.70 13.24 35.02
CA ASP A 604 12.02 12.43 34.01
C ASP A 604 10.50 12.51 34.12
N GLY A 605 9.95 12.41 35.33
CA GLY A 605 8.52 12.56 35.57
C GLY A 605 7.98 13.95 35.22
N THR A 606 8.83 14.99 35.20
CA THR A 606 8.42 16.36 34.85
C THR A 606 8.61 16.64 33.36
N VAL A 607 9.76 16.27 32.79
CA VAL A 607 10.11 16.51 31.38
C VAL A 607 9.33 15.57 30.46
N ASN A 608 9.23 14.30 30.82
CA ASN A 608 8.48 13.28 30.10
C ASN A 608 7.09 13.04 30.74
N PHE A 609 6.44 14.12 31.16
CA PHE A 609 5.24 14.10 32.00
C PHE A 609 4.19 13.08 31.54
N CYS A 610 3.73 13.15 30.30
CA CYS A 610 2.68 12.27 29.79
C CYS A 610 3.02 10.77 29.76
N ALA A 611 4.31 10.42 29.75
CA ALA A 611 4.74 9.03 29.66
C ALA A 611 5.16 8.47 31.03
N GLN A 612 5.72 9.32 31.90
CA GLN A 612 6.49 8.88 33.06
C GLN A 612 6.03 9.48 34.38
N SER A 613 5.19 10.52 34.41
CA SER A 613 4.94 11.29 35.64
C SER A 613 4.37 10.47 36.80
N GLU A 614 3.39 9.61 36.54
CA GLU A 614 2.75 8.79 37.57
C GLU A 614 3.70 7.72 38.11
N GLN A 615 4.37 7.00 37.21
CA GLN A 615 5.34 5.97 37.58
C GLN A 615 6.52 6.56 38.35
N ARG A 616 7.14 7.63 37.85
CA ARG A 616 8.30 8.26 38.49
C ARG A 616 7.99 8.91 39.82
N LEU A 617 6.78 9.44 39.98
CA LEU A 617 6.31 9.91 41.28
C LEU A 617 6.19 8.75 42.27
N ALA A 618 5.59 7.62 41.85
CA ALA A 618 5.47 6.43 42.69
C ALA A 618 6.86 5.88 43.07
N ASP A 619 7.77 5.71 42.10
CA ASP A 619 9.13 5.22 42.31
C ASP A 619 9.90 6.13 43.30
N ALA A 620 9.77 7.46 43.16
CA ALA A 620 10.44 8.42 44.04
C ALA A 620 9.89 8.39 45.47
N LEU A 621 8.57 8.25 45.63
CA LEU A 621 7.92 8.13 46.94
C LEU A 621 8.25 6.79 47.62
N GLU A 622 8.33 5.71 46.85
CA GLU A 622 8.77 4.40 47.33
C GLU A 622 10.21 4.46 47.82
N LEU A 623 11.15 4.99 47.02
CA LEU A 623 12.55 5.15 47.45
C LEU A 623 12.68 5.98 48.71
N LYS A 624 11.94 7.10 48.80
CA LYS A 624 11.94 7.95 49.99
C LYS A 624 11.48 7.19 51.24
N THR A 625 10.47 6.35 51.10
CA THR A 625 9.87 5.58 52.21
C THR A 625 10.73 4.38 52.60
N SER A 626 11.12 3.55 51.63
CA SER A 626 11.88 2.32 51.84
C SER A 626 13.26 2.55 52.45
N PHE A 627 13.89 3.69 52.15
CA PHE A 627 15.22 4.04 52.68
C PHE A 627 15.19 5.15 53.75
N SER A 628 14.01 5.58 54.21
CA SER A 628 13.84 6.63 55.22
C SER A 628 14.66 7.91 54.92
N LEU A 629 14.61 8.36 53.66
CA LEU A 629 15.48 9.44 53.18
C LEU A 629 14.97 10.83 53.59
N SER A 630 15.87 11.67 54.07
CA SER A 630 15.63 13.10 54.29
C SER A 630 16.08 13.89 53.05
N LEU A 631 15.12 14.49 52.34
CA LEU A 631 15.39 15.28 51.13
C LEU A 631 15.68 16.74 51.50
N ASP A 632 16.60 17.37 50.78
CA ASP A 632 16.79 18.82 50.88
C ASP A 632 15.56 19.58 50.39
N ALA A 633 15.42 20.85 50.82
CA ALA A 633 14.24 21.67 50.55
C ALA A 633 13.94 21.83 49.04
N THR A 634 14.96 21.91 48.19
CA THR A 634 14.78 22.04 46.74
C THR A 634 14.26 20.75 46.15
N THR A 635 14.86 19.61 46.47
CA THR A 635 14.43 18.29 45.98
C THR A 635 13.01 17.97 46.46
N GLN A 636 12.68 18.26 47.73
CA GLN A 636 11.34 18.06 48.26
C GLN A 636 10.32 18.94 47.52
N SER A 637 10.62 20.23 47.32
CA SER A 637 9.71 21.14 46.63
C SER A 637 9.42 20.70 45.19
N LYS A 638 10.42 20.19 44.46
CA LYS A 638 10.23 19.68 43.10
C LYS A 638 9.40 18.39 43.06
N LEU A 639 9.59 17.50 44.04
CA LEU A 639 8.76 16.29 44.17
C LEU A 639 7.29 16.66 44.44
N ASP A 640 7.03 17.63 45.32
CA ASP A 640 5.68 18.11 45.63
C ASP A 640 5.02 18.81 44.43
N GLN A 641 5.80 19.54 43.62
CA GLN A 641 5.33 20.14 42.38
C GLN A 641 4.92 19.08 41.35
N LEU A 642 5.70 18.00 41.21
CA LEU A 642 5.35 16.87 40.36
C LEU A 642 4.06 16.20 40.83
N ASP A 643 3.94 15.90 42.13
CA ASP A 643 2.71 15.34 42.73
C ASP A 643 1.47 16.21 42.45
N LYS A 644 1.60 17.53 42.64
CA LYS A 644 0.51 18.47 42.36
C LYS A 644 0.15 18.49 40.87
N LYS A 645 1.13 18.45 39.96
CA LYS A 645 0.88 18.38 38.50
C LYS A 645 0.17 17.07 38.12
N VAL A 646 0.58 15.94 38.67
CA VAL A 646 -0.07 14.63 38.45
C VAL A 646 -1.53 14.67 38.92
N LYS A 647 -1.79 15.16 40.14
CA LYS A 647 -3.15 15.32 40.67
C LYS A 647 -4.01 16.27 39.83
N GLN A 648 -3.43 17.37 39.36
CA GLN A 648 -4.15 18.32 38.50
C GLN A 648 -4.50 17.71 37.14
N ALA A 649 -3.59 16.95 36.53
CA ALA A 649 -3.85 16.27 35.26
C ALA A 649 -4.99 15.24 35.37
N ALA A 650 -5.03 14.49 36.48
CA ALA A 650 -6.14 13.59 36.77
C ALA A 650 -7.47 14.36 36.92
N LYS A 651 -7.46 15.50 37.62
CA LYS A 651 -8.63 16.36 37.77
C LYS A 651 -9.10 16.96 36.45
N ASP A 652 -8.18 17.40 35.60
CA ASP A 652 -8.52 17.97 34.29
C ASP A 652 -9.18 16.93 33.38
N LEU A 653 -8.76 15.66 33.47
CA LEU A 653 -9.37 14.55 32.74
C LEU A 653 -10.80 14.24 33.24
N GLU A 654 -11.02 14.29 34.56
CA GLU A 654 -12.37 14.17 35.15
C GLU A 654 -13.29 15.31 34.66
N ASP A 655 -12.81 16.56 34.69
CA ASP A 655 -13.56 17.72 34.22
C ASP A 655 -13.91 17.62 32.73
N LEU A 656 -13.00 17.08 31.90
CA LEU A 656 -13.29 16.78 30.49
C LEU A 656 -14.37 15.71 30.34
N GLY A 657 -14.36 14.65 31.17
CA GLY A 657 -15.39 13.62 31.16
C GLY A 657 -16.78 14.20 31.46
N ALA A 658 -16.86 15.08 32.46
CA ALA A 658 -18.08 15.81 32.78
C ALA A 658 -18.52 16.73 31.63
N ALA A 659 -17.59 17.48 31.04
CA ALA A 659 -17.87 18.35 29.89
C ALA A 659 -18.35 17.55 28.67
N TRP A 660 -17.74 16.41 28.39
CA TRP A 660 -18.14 15.51 27.29
C TRP A 660 -19.54 14.97 27.49
N THR A 661 -19.87 14.56 28.71
CA THR A 661 -21.21 14.06 29.07
C THR A 661 -22.26 15.15 28.92
N LEU A 662 -22.02 16.33 29.47
CA LEU A 662 -22.92 17.48 29.34
C LEU A 662 -23.13 17.87 27.88
N TYR A 663 -22.06 17.91 27.09
CA TYR A 663 -22.11 18.26 25.67
C TYR A 663 -22.91 17.24 24.86
N THR A 664 -22.63 15.95 25.02
CA THR A 664 -23.33 14.89 24.28
C THR A 664 -24.81 14.76 24.65
N GLN A 665 -25.19 15.08 25.89
CA GLN A 665 -26.59 15.08 26.34
C GLN A 665 -27.40 16.29 25.83
N THR A 666 -26.74 17.43 25.62
CA THR A 666 -27.40 18.68 25.18
C THR A 666 -27.51 18.78 23.65
N ASP A 667 -26.62 18.11 22.91
CA ASP A 667 -26.58 18.11 21.44
C ASP A 667 -27.65 17.18 20.79
N THR A 668 -28.92 17.53 20.99
CA THR A 668 -30.12 16.77 20.57
C THR A 668 -30.57 17.03 19.13
N LEU A 669 -29.90 17.94 18.40
CA LEU A 669 -30.28 18.30 17.03
C LEU A 669 -30.00 17.14 16.05
N THR A 670 -31.08 16.51 15.59
CA THR A 670 -31.06 15.40 14.62
C THR A 670 -31.16 15.87 13.16
N SER A 671 -31.48 17.15 12.93
CA SER A 671 -31.58 17.76 11.60
C SER A 671 -30.54 18.86 11.41
N TRP A 672 -30.18 19.09 10.15
CA TRP A 672 -29.38 20.25 9.77
C TRP A 672 -30.30 21.47 9.67
N PRO A 673 -30.28 22.42 10.62
CA PRO A 673 -31.02 23.67 10.45
C PRO A 673 -30.49 24.37 9.19
N GLU A 674 -31.37 24.96 8.37
CA GLU A 674 -30.92 25.82 7.27
C GLU A 674 -30.44 27.16 7.83
N GLY A 675 -29.20 27.55 7.53
CA GLY A 675 -28.61 28.82 7.99
C GLY A 675 -27.16 28.69 8.40
N TYR A 676 -26.57 29.80 8.88
CA TYR A 676 -25.30 29.73 9.59
C TYR A 676 -25.49 28.96 10.90
N PRO A 677 -24.59 28.05 11.27
CA PRO A 677 -24.61 27.45 12.59
C PRO A 677 -24.38 28.53 13.66
N ASP A 678 -25.29 28.65 14.61
CA ASP A 678 -25.11 29.53 15.76
C ASP A 678 -23.99 29.00 16.68
N PRO A 679 -23.20 29.89 17.31
CA PRO A 679 -22.32 29.49 18.39
C PRO A 679 -23.11 28.82 19.50
N ASP A 680 -22.60 27.70 20.02
CA ASP A 680 -23.23 27.04 21.16
C ASP A 680 -22.87 27.83 22.43
N THR A 681 -23.87 28.55 22.96
CA THR A 681 -23.75 29.38 24.15
C THR A 681 -24.26 28.67 25.40
N LEU A 682 -24.98 27.55 25.26
CA LEU A 682 -25.66 26.89 26.38
C LEU A 682 -24.66 26.21 27.33
N VAL A 683 -23.66 25.56 26.74
CA VAL A 683 -22.70 24.72 27.46
C VAL A 683 -21.39 25.45 27.76
N ARG A 684 -21.14 26.58 27.08
CA ARG A 684 -19.84 27.26 27.06
C ARG A 684 -19.33 27.66 28.44
N ASP A 685 -20.19 28.21 29.30
CA ASP A 685 -19.81 28.68 30.64
C ASP A 685 -19.83 27.57 31.71
N GLN A 686 -20.32 26.37 31.35
CA GLN A 686 -20.47 25.22 32.24
C GLN A 686 -19.33 24.20 32.12
N ILE A 687 -18.43 24.39 31.14
CA ILE A 687 -17.35 23.44 30.85
C ILE A 687 -15.98 24.08 31.02
N ARG A 688 -15.08 23.36 31.68
CA ARG A 688 -13.67 23.71 31.79
C ARG A 688 -12.86 22.76 30.91
N LEU A 689 -12.21 23.30 29.88
CA LEU A 689 -11.34 22.54 28.99
C LEU A 689 -9.94 23.13 29.01
N VAL A 690 -8.93 22.34 29.37
CA VAL A 690 -7.54 22.80 29.29
C VAL A 690 -7.02 22.74 27.86
N ASP A 691 -5.85 23.32 27.61
CA ASP A 691 -5.27 23.36 26.27
C ASP A 691 -4.63 22.06 25.84
N PHE A 692 -4.15 21.27 26.80
CA PHE A 692 -3.41 20.06 26.56
C PHE A 692 -3.82 18.91 27.49
N TYR A 693 -4.06 17.75 26.90
CA TYR A 693 -4.29 16.48 27.58
C TYR A 693 -3.27 15.46 27.10
N CYS A 694 -2.67 14.72 28.02
CA CYS A 694 -1.72 13.66 27.70
C CYS A 694 -2.36 12.50 26.91
N ASP A 695 -3.60 12.15 27.27
CA ASP A 695 -4.37 11.17 26.51
C ASP A 695 -4.85 11.77 25.18
N LYS A 696 -4.53 11.09 24.08
CA LYS A 696 -4.79 11.59 22.72
C LYS A 696 -6.29 11.56 22.37
N ILE A 697 -7.06 10.66 22.98
CA ILE A 697 -8.51 10.59 22.80
C ILE A 697 -9.18 11.74 23.57
N ALA A 698 -8.76 12.00 24.80
CA ALA A 698 -9.15 13.16 25.60
C ALA A 698 -8.82 14.47 24.88
N GLN A 699 -7.62 14.58 24.30
CA GLN A 699 -7.25 15.75 23.49
C GLN A 699 -8.19 15.95 22.29
N THR A 700 -8.56 14.85 21.62
CA THR A 700 -9.52 14.87 20.51
C THR A 700 -10.91 15.30 20.98
N LYS A 701 -11.40 14.76 22.11
CA LYS A 701 -12.68 15.13 22.73
C LYS A 701 -12.73 16.62 23.04
N SER A 702 -11.69 17.16 23.66
CA SER A 702 -11.57 18.59 23.96
C SER A 702 -11.62 19.45 22.69
N TRP A 703 -10.86 19.11 21.65
CA TRP A 703 -10.88 19.84 20.38
C TRP A 703 -12.21 19.72 19.64
N ALA A 704 -12.88 18.58 19.72
CA ALA A 704 -14.21 18.40 19.13
C ALA A 704 -15.20 19.36 19.81
N ILE A 705 -15.23 19.41 21.15
CA ILE A 705 -16.08 20.36 21.89
C ILE A 705 -15.71 21.81 21.52
N LYS A 706 -14.42 22.19 21.62
CA LYS A 706 -13.97 23.57 21.30
C LYS A 706 -14.34 23.99 19.87
N GLY A 707 -14.24 23.08 18.91
CA GLY A 707 -14.65 23.32 17.53
C GLY A 707 -16.16 23.41 17.36
N LEU A 708 -16.93 22.61 18.10
CA LEU A 708 -18.39 22.60 18.00
C LEU A 708 -19.07 23.77 18.73
N LEU A 709 -18.43 24.32 19.77
CA LEU A 709 -18.88 25.56 20.41
C LEU A 709 -18.81 26.77 19.49
N ASP A 710 -17.92 26.72 18.50
CA ASP A 710 -17.61 27.82 17.58
C ASP A 710 -17.19 27.30 16.20
N PRO A 711 -18.13 26.68 15.46
CA PRO A 711 -17.81 25.92 14.25
C PRO A 711 -17.34 26.80 13.09
N CYS A 712 -17.81 28.04 13.00
CA CYS A 712 -17.46 28.92 11.89
C CYS A 712 -16.11 29.61 12.09
N GLU A 713 -15.75 30.01 13.31
CA GLU A 713 -14.45 30.68 13.54
C GLU A 713 -13.33 29.67 13.82
N LYS A 714 -13.61 28.61 14.59
CA LYS A 714 -12.57 27.71 15.14
C LYS A 714 -12.68 26.28 14.66
N GLY A 715 -13.83 25.87 14.12
CA GLY A 715 -14.11 24.49 13.75
C GLY A 715 -13.08 23.91 12.77
N ASP A 716 -12.72 24.66 11.72
CA ASP A 716 -11.75 24.24 10.70
C ASP A 716 -10.36 23.95 11.30
N ALA A 717 -9.87 24.85 12.16
CA ALA A 717 -8.57 24.73 12.80
C ALA A 717 -8.52 23.50 13.74
N TYR A 718 -9.59 23.27 14.51
CA TYR A 718 -9.67 22.08 15.36
C TYR A 718 -9.84 20.80 14.57
N LEU A 719 -10.58 20.80 13.46
CA LEU A 719 -10.68 19.66 12.55
C LEU A 719 -9.33 19.28 11.95
N ALA A 720 -8.52 20.27 11.55
CA ALA A 720 -7.17 20.04 11.08
C ALA A 720 -6.30 19.40 12.17
N LYS A 721 -6.36 19.92 13.40
CA LYS A 721 -5.65 19.34 14.57
C LYS A 721 -6.09 17.90 14.86
N ILE A 722 -7.40 17.63 14.84
CA ILE A 722 -7.98 16.29 15.05
C ILE A 722 -7.49 15.32 13.96
N ASN A 723 -7.60 15.68 12.68
CA ASN A 723 -7.17 14.81 11.58
C ASN A 723 -5.66 14.55 11.59
N ALA A 724 -4.84 15.57 11.90
CA ALA A 724 -3.40 15.42 12.04
C ALA A 724 -3.03 14.48 13.19
N LEU A 725 -3.66 14.63 14.36
CA LEU A 725 -3.43 13.76 15.52
C LEU A 725 -3.88 12.31 15.24
N LYS A 726 -5.05 12.13 14.61
CA LYS A 726 -5.56 10.81 14.20
C LYS A 726 -4.59 10.10 13.27
N THR A 727 -4.09 10.80 12.25
CA THR A 727 -3.18 10.22 11.25
C THR A 727 -1.81 9.92 11.84
N LYS A 728 -1.24 10.85 12.61
CA LYS A 728 0.10 10.71 13.21
C LYS A 728 0.18 9.53 14.19
N HIS A 729 -0.91 9.21 14.88
CA HIS A 729 -0.93 8.19 15.93
C HIS A 729 -1.87 7.01 15.68
N GLY A 730 -2.46 6.89 14.47
CA GLY A 730 -3.34 5.78 14.12
C GLY A 730 -4.56 5.63 15.04
N LEU A 731 -5.17 6.73 15.49
CA LEU A 731 -6.23 6.67 16.52
C LEU A 731 -7.54 6.10 15.96
N SER A 732 -8.12 5.13 16.69
CA SER A 732 -9.51 4.69 16.51
C SER A 732 -10.43 5.46 17.45
N TYR A 733 -11.59 5.89 16.95
CA TYR A 733 -12.61 6.57 17.75
C TYR A 733 -13.78 5.63 18.00
N ASP A 734 -14.31 5.66 19.22
CA ASP A 734 -15.62 5.08 19.50
C ASP A 734 -16.72 5.79 18.69
N ASN A 735 -17.91 5.20 18.67
CA ASN A 735 -19.02 5.72 17.88
C ASN A 735 -19.39 7.15 18.29
N ASP A 736 -19.31 7.48 19.58
CA ASP A 736 -19.69 8.79 20.11
C ASP A 736 -18.70 9.88 19.64
N LEU A 737 -17.40 9.66 19.80
CA LEU A 737 -16.38 10.59 19.35
C LEU A 737 -16.33 10.68 17.83
N ALA A 738 -16.46 9.56 17.11
CA ALA A 738 -16.53 9.56 15.66
C ALA A 738 -17.74 10.38 15.17
N CYS A 739 -18.89 10.21 15.81
CA CYS A 739 -20.10 10.97 15.57
C CYS A 739 -19.86 12.48 15.77
N GLN A 740 -19.28 12.88 16.90
CA GLN A 740 -19.05 14.29 17.20
C GLN A 740 -18.04 14.95 16.24
N VAL A 741 -16.99 14.23 15.85
CA VAL A 741 -16.05 14.70 14.82
C VAL A 741 -16.75 14.84 13.45
N HIS A 742 -17.65 13.91 13.10
CA HIS A 742 -18.43 14.00 11.86
C HIS A 742 -19.43 15.16 11.88
N ARG A 743 -20.08 15.42 13.02
CA ARG A 743 -20.92 16.60 13.24
C ARG A 743 -20.13 17.88 13.04
N LEU A 744 -18.93 17.97 13.62
CA LEU A 744 -18.05 19.12 13.44
C LEU A 744 -17.72 19.35 11.95
N LYS A 745 -17.43 18.28 11.19
CA LYS A 745 -17.19 18.37 9.73
C LYS A 745 -18.37 18.98 9.00
N GLY A 746 -19.57 18.53 9.34
CA GLY A 746 -20.76 19.06 8.71
C GLY A 746 -21.03 20.52 9.09
N LYS A 747 -20.85 20.93 10.36
CA LYS A 747 -21.06 22.33 10.78
C LYS A 747 -20.05 23.26 10.11
N VAL A 748 -18.78 22.82 10.01
CA VAL A 748 -17.74 23.55 9.27
C VAL A 748 -18.08 23.66 7.78
N TYR A 749 -18.51 22.57 7.15
CA TYR A 749 -18.99 22.61 5.76
C TYR A 749 -20.14 23.61 5.61
N GLN A 750 -21.09 23.60 6.54
CA GLN A 750 -22.24 24.49 6.54
C GLN A 750 -21.82 25.96 6.62
N CYS A 751 -20.89 26.33 7.51
CA CYS A 751 -20.35 27.69 7.60
C CYS A 751 -19.76 28.15 6.26
N LYS A 752 -18.96 27.30 5.61
CA LYS A 752 -18.36 27.59 4.31
C LYS A 752 -19.42 27.72 3.21
N TYR A 753 -20.35 26.77 3.15
CA TYR A 753 -21.43 26.77 2.17
C TYR A 753 -22.30 28.03 2.27
N TRP A 754 -22.66 28.45 3.49
CA TRP A 754 -23.50 29.65 3.66
C TRP A 754 -22.80 30.96 3.32
N THR A 755 -21.47 31.01 3.44
CA THR A 755 -20.69 32.13 2.88
C THR A 755 -20.82 32.20 1.36
N LEU A 756 -20.83 31.06 0.67
CA LEU A 756 -21.05 30.99 -0.76
C LEU A 756 -22.51 31.31 -1.14
N VAL A 757 -23.48 30.91 -0.33
CA VAL A 757 -24.89 31.30 -0.50
C VAL A 757 -25.04 32.82 -0.45
N ARG A 758 -24.43 33.48 0.55
CA ARG A 758 -24.46 34.95 0.65
C ARG A 758 -23.80 35.62 -0.56
N GLU A 759 -22.69 35.06 -1.03
CA GLU A 759 -22.02 35.58 -2.23
C GLU A 759 -22.85 35.37 -3.49
N ALA A 760 -23.47 34.20 -3.68
CA ALA A 760 -24.38 33.93 -4.79
C ALA A 760 -25.58 34.89 -4.78
N ARG A 761 -26.15 35.16 -3.61
CA ARG A 761 -27.21 36.18 -3.44
C ARG A 761 -26.73 37.57 -3.83
N ARG A 762 -25.53 37.96 -3.40
CA ARG A 762 -24.92 39.27 -3.74
C ARG A 762 -24.73 39.43 -5.25
N VAL A 763 -24.21 38.40 -5.92
CA VAL A 763 -24.01 38.40 -7.38
C VAL A 763 -25.34 38.43 -8.12
N THR A 764 -26.32 37.64 -7.68
CA THR A 764 -27.67 37.62 -8.28
C THR A 764 -28.37 38.95 -8.11
N HIS A 765 -28.25 39.57 -6.92
CA HIS A 765 -28.76 40.90 -6.66
C HIS A 765 -28.15 41.93 -7.61
N LEU A 766 -26.83 41.94 -7.79
CA LEU A 766 -26.17 42.87 -8.71
C LEU A 766 -26.62 42.66 -10.16
N GLU A 767 -26.75 41.41 -10.61
CA GLU A 767 -27.26 41.10 -11.95
C GLU A 767 -28.69 41.61 -12.13
N ARG A 768 -29.56 41.40 -11.14
CA ARG A 768 -30.92 41.91 -11.14
C ARG A 768 -30.98 43.42 -11.24
N GLU A 769 -30.20 44.14 -10.42
CA GLU A 769 -30.17 45.61 -10.44
C GLU A 769 -29.56 46.17 -11.74
N THR A 770 -28.80 45.36 -12.48
CA THR A 770 -28.29 45.72 -13.80
C THR A 770 -29.33 45.47 -14.89
N PHE A 771 -30.01 44.32 -14.81
CA PHE A 771 -30.97 43.88 -15.83
C PHE A 771 -32.33 44.55 -15.71
N GLY A 772 -32.90 44.59 -14.51
CA GLY A 772 -34.26 45.04 -14.25
C GLY A 772 -34.56 46.43 -14.80
N PRO A 773 -33.81 47.47 -14.37
CA PRO A 773 -34.00 48.83 -14.87
C PRO A 773 -33.80 48.94 -16.39
N LYS A 774 -32.85 48.20 -16.97
CA LYS A 774 -32.60 48.21 -18.41
C LYS A 774 -33.76 47.61 -19.19
N SER A 775 -34.35 46.52 -18.71
CA SER A 775 -35.51 45.90 -19.36
C SER A 775 -36.75 46.79 -19.27
N ALA A 776 -36.97 47.45 -18.13
CA ALA A 776 -38.02 48.47 -17.99
C ALA A 776 -37.87 49.62 -18.99
N GLN A 777 -36.63 50.08 -19.27
CA GLN A 777 -36.37 51.11 -20.26
C GLN A 777 -36.69 50.66 -21.70
N ILE A 778 -36.36 49.41 -22.05
CA ILE A 778 -36.72 48.83 -23.36
C ILE A 778 -38.25 48.85 -23.51
N MET A 779 -38.95 48.35 -22.50
CA MET A 779 -40.41 48.31 -22.48
C MET A 779 -41.06 49.70 -22.59
N TYR A 780 -40.52 50.67 -21.85
CA TYR A 780 -40.96 52.06 -21.96
C TYR A 780 -40.82 52.58 -23.41
N GLY A 781 -39.71 52.29 -24.09
CA GLY A 781 -39.49 52.67 -25.48
C GLY A 781 -40.43 51.98 -26.48
N GLU A 782 -40.81 50.72 -26.24
CA GLU A 782 -41.71 49.98 -27.14
C GLU A 782 -43.19 50.37 -27.01
N LEU A 783 -43.59 50.77 -25.79
CA LEU A 783 -44.95 51.19 -25.50
C LEU A 783 -45.20 52.63 -25.94
N ASN A 784 -44.22 53.54 -25.76
CA ASN A 784 -44.36 54.95 -26.10
C ASN A 784 -43.98 55.26 -27.54
N SER A 785 -44.84 55.98 -28.26
CA SER A 785 -44.58 56.50 -29.61
C SER A 785 -45.29 57.83 -29.83
N ASP A 786 -44.88 58.59 -30.86
CA ASP A 786 -45.52 59.87 -31.25
C ASP A 786 -47.03 59.76 -31.53
N LYS A 787 -47.54 58.53 -31.71
CA LYS A 787 -48.95 58.22 -31.99
C LYS A 787 -49.76 57.88 -30.74
N GLN A 788 -49.13 57.67 -29.58
CA GLN A 788 -49.84 57.32 -28.36
C GLN A 788 -50.46 58.56 -27.71
N PRO A 789 -51.73 58.51 -27.27
CA PRO A 789 -52.41 59.68 -26.71
C PRO A 789 -51.88 60.15 -25.35
N CYS A 790 -51.21 59.26 -24.61
CA CYS A 790 -50.66 59.50 -23.27
C CYS A 790 -49.41 58.67 -23.07
N GLU A 791 -48.52 59.17 -22.22
CA GLU A 791 -47.36 58.43 -21.77
C GLU A 791 -47.78 57.18 -20.96
N THR A 792 -47.04 56.09 -21.18
CA THR A 792 -47.03 54.92 -20.30
C THR A 792 -45.72 54.88 -19.55
N THR A 793 -45.79 54.86 -18.22
CA THR A 793 -44.60 54.70 -17.39
C THR A 793 -44.33 53.21 -17.13
N VAL A 794 -43.05 52.85 -16.98
CA VAL A 794 -42.64 51.49 -16.63
C VAL A 794 -41.63 51.58 -15.50
N VAL A 795 -41.99 51.05 -14.34
CA VAL A 795 -41.16 51.07 -13.14
C VAL A 795 -40.72 49.65 -12.80
N TYR A 796 -39.43 49.49 -12.53
CA TYR A 796 -38.87 48.24 -12.02
C TYR A 796 -38.73 48.32 -10.49
N GLU A 797 -39.07 47.23 -9.82
CA GLU A 797 -38.80 47.05 -8.40
C GLU A 797 -38.32 45.61 -8.09
N PRO A 798 -37.42 45.46 -7.11
CA PRO A 798 -36.96 44.14 -6.71
C PRO A 798 -38.00 43.37 -5.88
N LEU A 799 -38.20 42.08 -6.18
CA LEU A 799 -38.97 41.15 -5.33
C LEU A 799 -38.03 40.12 -4.69
N GLY A 800 -37.89 40.16 -3.36
CA GLY A 800 -37.00 39.25 -2.62
C GLY A 800 -35.55 39.33 -3.10
N TYR A 801 -34.86 38.18 -3.24
CA TYR A 801 -33.47 38.11 -3.70
C TYR A 801 -33.32 37.81 -5.20
N ILE A 802 -34.34 37.20 -5.83
CA ILE A 802 -34.24 36.63 -7.18
C ILE A 802 -35.41 37.02 -8.10
N GLY A 803 -36.40 37.74 -7.59
CA GLY A 803 -37.59 38.15 -8.33
C GLY A 803 -37.56 39.61 -8.73
N VAL A 804 -38.46 39.95 -9.66
CA VAL A 804 -38.66 41.31 -10.18
C VAL A 804 -40.15 41.62 -10.27
N ARG A 805 -40.48 42.90 -10.04
CA ARG A 805 -41.78 43.48 -10.34
C ARG A 805 -41.59 44.56 -11.40
N TYR A 806 -42.44 44.52 -12.41
CA TYR A 806 -42.57 45.64 -13.35
C TYR A 806 -43.98 46.20 -13.25
N THR A 807 -44.09 47.49 -12.97
CA THR A 807 -45.36 48.21 -12.97
C THR A 807 -45.45 49.02 -14.24
N VAL A 808 -46.31 48.57 -15.16
CA VAL A 808 -46.61 49.28 -16.41
C VAL A 808 -47.87 50.11 -16.17
N ALA A 809 -47.76 51.43 -16.21
CA ALA A 809 -48.83 52.36 -15.85
C ALA A 809 -49.22 53.27 -17.03
N PRO A 810 -50.16 52.84 -17.90
CA PRO A 810 -50.77 53.71 -18.91
C PRO A 810 -51.68 54.78 -18.27
N HIS A 811 -51.40 56.05 -18.55
CA HIS A 811 -52.22 57.18 -18.10
C HIS A 811 -53.38 57.51 -19.06
N LEU A 812 -54.45 58.10 -18.52
CA LEU A 812 -55.72 58.39 -19.23
C LEU A 812 -55.99 59.90 -19.29
N CYS A 813 -55.35 60.59 -20.24
CA CYS A 813 -55.29 62.05 -20.30
C CYS A 813 -56.48 62.75 -20.97
N GLN A 814 -57.48 62.03 -21.51
CA GLN A 814 -58.75 62.62 -21.96
C GLN A 814 -59.93 61.67 -21.68
N LYS A 815 -61.16 62.03 -22.09
CA LYS A 815 -62.35 61.15 -22.04
C LYS A 815 -62.20 59.95 -22.99
N THR A 816 -61.13 59.17 -22.85
CA THR A 816 -60.84 57.99 -23.64
C THR A 816 -61.96 56.99 -23.42
N ASN A 817 -62.57 56.53 -24.52
CA ASN A 817 -63.52 55.43 -24.45
C ASN A 817 -62.74 54.20 -23.97
N LEU A 818 -63.16 53.58 -22.86
CA LEU A 818 -62.51 52.37 -22.34
C LEU A 818 -62.56 51.22 -23.36
N ALA A 819 -63.52 51.22 -24.29
CA ALA A 819 -63.53 50.30 -25.42
C ALA A 819 -62.36 50.49 -26.40
N LYS A 820 -61.69 51.66 -26.38
CA LYS A 820 -60.43 51.93 -27.12
C LYS A 820 -59.19 51.63 -26.30
N MET A 821 -59.30 51.39 -24.99
CA MET A 821 -58.17 50.91 -24.20
C MET A 821 -57.81 49.47 -24.56
N GLY A 822 -58.74 48.69 -25.11
CA GLY A 822 -58.53 47.31 -25.53
C GLY A 822 -57.91 47.14 -26.91
N ASP A 823 -56.92 47.94 -27.31
CA ASP A 823 -56.13 47.62 -28.51
C ASP A 823 -55.32 46.33 -28.23
N PRO A 824 -55.67 45.20 -28.84
CA PRO A 824 -55.00 43.94 -28.54
C PRO A 824 -53.51 43.99 -28.92
N GLU A 825 -53.13 44.80 -29.91
CA GLU A 825 -51.74 44.95 -30.32
C GLU A 825 -50.89 45.65 -29.24
N TYR A 826 -51.45 46.55 -28.45
CA TYR A 826 -50.76 47.18 -27.33
C TYR A 826 -50.41 46.16 -26.23
N TYR A 827 -51.37 45.34 -25.80
CA TYR A 827 -51.13 44.33 -24.75
C TYR A 827 -50.31 43.14 -25.24
N LYS A 828 -50.36 42.83 -26.54
CA LYS A 828 -49.42 41.87 -27.16
C LYS A 828 -47.97 42.31 -27.05
N LYS A 829 -47.68 43.62 -27.11
CA LYS A 829 -46.31 44.11 -26.85
C LYS A 829 -45.86 43.79 -25.43
N ILE A 830 -46.74 43.95 -24.43
CA ILE A 830 -46.43 43.59 -23.04
C ILE A 830 -46.07 42.10 -22.92
N ALA A 831 -46.89 41.23 -23.49
CA ALA A 831 -46.60 39.80 -23.45
C ALA A 831 -45.35 39.42 -24.25
N SER A 832 -45.16 40.00 -25.44
CA SER A 832 -43.98 39.72 -26.28
C SER A 832 -42.70 40.17 -25.59
N TRP A 833 -42.69 41.35 -24.97
CA TRP A 833 -41.55 41.81 -24.17
C TRP A 833 -41.29 40.91 -22.96
N VAL A 834 -42.34 40.45 -22.25
CA VAL A 834 -42.17 39.49 -21.15
C VAL A 834 -41.51 38.21 -21.66
N ASP A 835 -41.96 37.66 -22.78
CA ASP A 835 -41.41 36.42 -23.32
C ASP A 835 -40.00 36.61 -23.90
N ASP A 836 -39.79 37.64 -24.72
CA ASP A 836 -38.59 37.84 -25.54
C ASP A 836 -37.45 38.55 -24.79
N GLU A 837 -37.74 39.42 -23.83
CA GLU A 837 -36.71 40.22 -23.12
C GLU A 837 -36.57 39.84 -21.64
N VAL A 838 -37.65 39.38 -20.99
CA VAL A 838 -37.63 39.04 -19.56
C VAL A 838 -37.40 37.55 -19.32
N LEU A 839 -38.29 36.70 -19.80
CA LEU A 839 -38.25 35.27 -19.56
C LEU A 839 -37.14 34.60 -20.38
N SER A 840 -36.97 34.93 -21.67
CA SER A 840 -35.94 34.32 -22.54
C SER A 840 -34.52 34.39 -21.95
N LYS A 841 -34.24 35.42 -21.15
CA LYS A 841 -32.89 35.72 -20.67
C LYS A 841 -32.50 34.90 -19.43
N TYR A 842 -33.44 34.59 -18.54
CA TYR A 842 -33.16 33.91 -17.27
C TYR A 842 -33.99 32.65 -17.03
N CYS A 843 -35.08 32.45 -17.76
CA CYS A 843 -35.90 31.26 -17.66
C CYS A 843 -35.33 30.15 -18.54
N GLU A 844 -35.00 29.02 -17.94
CA GLU A 844 -34.62 27.84 -18.71
C GLU A 844 -35.83 27.12 -19.33
N SER A 845 -35.55 26.15 -20.21
CA SER A 845 -36.57 25.36 -20.93
C SER A 845 -37.61 24.64 -20.05
N ASN A 846 -37.35 24.47 -18.75
CA ASN A 846 -38.28 23.88 -17.78
C ASN A 846 -39.32 24.88 -17.24
N MET A 847 -39.18 26.18 -17.56
CA MET A 847 -40.07 27.27 -17.18
C MET A 847 -40.30 27.45 -15.68
N ARG A 848 -39.38 27.00 -14.81
CA ARG A 848 -39.49 27.15 -13.34
C ARG A 848 -39.64 28.60 -12.88
N CYS A 849 -39.06 29.54 -13.63
CA CYS A 849 -39.18 30.96 -13.33
C CYS A 849 -40.64 31.48 -13.42
N LYS A 850 -41.54 30.76 -14.12
CA LYS A 850 -42.96 31.11 -14.34
C LYS A 850 -43.90 30.50 -13.30
N GLU A 851 -43.45 29.54 -12.49
CA GLU A 851 -44.29 28.81 -11.53
C GLU A 851 -45.04 29.75 -10.56
N ASP A 852 -44.41 30.87 -10.19
CA ASP A 852 -44.97 31.89 -9.29
C ASP A 852 -45.14 33.26 -9.99
N PHE A 853 -45.25 33.29 -11.32
CA PHE A 853 -45.55 34.53 -12.07
C PHE A 853 -47.05 34.81 -12.02
N PHE A 854 -47.43 35.98 -11.49
CA PHE A 854 -48.80 36.48 -11.52
C PHE A 854 -48.86 37.97 -11.91
N ILE A 855 -50.05 38.42 -12.30
CA ILE A 855 -50.31 39.81 -12.65
C ILE A 855 -51.30 40.39 -11.63
N TYR A 856 -51.00 41.58 -11.11
CA TYR A 856 -51.95 42.37 -10.35
C TYR A 856 -52.34 43.61 -11.17
N LEU A 857 -53.65 43.84 -11.33
CA LEU A 857 -54.19 44.94 -12.11
C LEU A 857 -54.94 45.91 -11.21
N GLU A 858 -54.49 47.15 -11.12
CA GLU A 858 -55.14 48.17 -10.30
C GLU A 858 -55.68 49.31 -11.15
N GLY A 859 -56.99 49.51 -11.13
CA GLY A 859 -57.61 50.65 -11.81
C GLY A 859 -57.69 51.86 -10.88
N HIS A 860 -56.95 52.93 -11.20
CA HIS A 860 -56.96 54.16 -10.41
C HIS A 860 -58.04 55.12 -10.92
N THR A 861 -58.87 55.66 -10.03
CA THR A 861 -59.80 56.75 -10.32
C THR A 861 -59.40 58.01 -9.57
N ASP A 862 -59.49 59.17 -10.22
CA ASP A 862 -59.15 60.44 -9.60
C ASP A 862 -60.23 60.92 -8.61
N GLY A 863 -59.86 61.86 -7.75
CA GLY A 863 -60.71 62.37 -6.66
C GLY A 863 -61.93 63.20 -7.08
N TYR A 864 -62.37 63.15 -8.34
CA TYR A 864 -63.65 63.75 -8.71
C TYR A 864 -64.81 62.89 -8.22
N ARG A 865 -65.88 63.57 -7.78
CA ARG A 865 -67.13 62.88 -7.44
C ARG A 865 -67.64 62.09 -8.64
N PHE A 866 -68.00 60.84 -8.40
CA PHE A 866 -68.56 59.98 -9.43
C PHE A 866 -69.85 60.61 -10.00
N SER A 867 -69.90 60.80 -11.31
CA SER A 867 -70.99 61.50 -12.01
C SER A 867 -71.84 60.56 -12.88
N GLY A 868 -71.75 59.24 -12.67
CA GLY A 868 -72.41 58.23 -13.49
C GLY A 868 -71.65 57.97 -14.80
N ARG A 869 -71.44 56.70 -15.14
CA ARG A 869 -70.85 56.30 -16.43
C ARG A 869 -71.56 55.10 -17.02
N LYS A 870 -71.80 55.15 -18.33
CA LYS A 870 -72.38 54.08 -19.13
C LYS A 870 -71.46 53.74 -20.30
N TYR A 871 -71.21 52.46 -20.53
CA TYR A 871 -70.42 51.94 -21.65
C TYR A 871 -71.28 51.53 -22.83
N ASP A 872 -70.73 51.71 -24.03
CA ASP A 872 -71.36 51.32 -25.28
C ASP A 872 -71.49 49.79 -25.41
N GLN A 873 -70.51 49.05 -24.89
CA GLN A 873 -70.47 47.59 -24.84
C GLN A 873 -70.57 47.09 -23.39
N SER A 874 -71.09 45.88 -23.20
CA SER A 874 -71.15 45.26 -21.87
C SER A 874 -69.76 44.82 -21.42
N LEU A 875 -69.41 45.08 -20.17
CA LEU A 875 -68.19 44.57 -19.54
C LEU A 875 -68.35 43.13 -19.02
N ASP A 876 -69.61 42.72 -18.79
CA ASP A 876 -70.03 41.41 -18.24
C ASP A 876 -69.15 40.92 -17.07
N ILE A 877 -68.88 41.80 -16.11
CA ILE A 877 -68.12 41.45 -14.90
C ILE A 877 -69.05 40.61 -14.00
N PRO A 878 -68.73 39.33 -13.74
CA PRO A 878 -69.59 38.45 -12.95
C PRO A 878 -69.82 38.99 -11.55
N GLN A 879 -71.00 38.72 -10.99
CA GLN A 879 -71.23 38.91 -9.56
C GLN A 879 -70.33 37.99 -8.75
N GLY A 880 -69.80 38.48 -7.63
CA GLY A 880 -68.89 37.70 -6.77
C GLY A 880 -67.43 37.77 -7.20
N THR A 881 -67.06 38.61 -8.18
CA THR A 881 -65.65 38.75 -8.58
C THR A 881 -64.87 39.41 -7.44
N PRO A 882 -63.84 38.76 -6.87
CA PRO A 882 -63.07 39.31 -5.77
C PRO A 882 -62.13 40.42 -6.27
N TYR A 883 -62.00 41.50 -5.49
CA TYR A 883 -61.05 42.57 -5.76
C TYR A 883 -60.62 43.27 -4.46
N THR A 884 -59.43 43.89 -4.52
CA THR A 884 -58.95 44.77 -3.46
C THR A 884 -59.38 46.21 -3.74
N HIS A 885 -60.07 46.83 -2.79
CA HIS A 885 -60.45 48.25 -2.87
C HIS A 885 -59.53 49.07 -1.98
N PHE A 886 -58.82 50.02 -2.57
CA PHE A 886 -58.01 51.01 -1.88
C PHE A 886 -58.73 52.35 -1.91
N LEU A 887 -59.07 52.90 -0.75
CA LEU A 887 -59.68 54.21 -0.62
C LEU A 887 -58.66 55.16 0.01
N GLY A 888 -58.14 56.09 -0.80
CA GLY A 888 -57.17 57.07 -0.33
C GLY A 888 -57.86 58.22 0.43
N ASP A 889 -57.29 58.58 1.56
CA ASP A 889 -57.73 59.67 2.43
C ASP A 889 -56.88 60.94 2.28
N LYS A 890 -57.41 62.07 2.75
CA LYS A 890 -56.80 63.40 2.58
C LYS A 890 -55.46 63.57 3.31
N ASP A 891 -55.17 62.73 4.29
CA ASP A 891 -53.90 62.71 5.04
C ASP A 891 -52.87 61.74 4.45
N GLY A 892 -53.19 61.08 3.33
CA GLY A 892 -52.33 60.12 2.65
C GLY A 892 -52.43 58.69 3.20
N THR A 893 -53.32 58.43 4.15
CA THR A 893 -53.66 57.06 4.55
C THR A 893 -54.55 56.37 3.51
N VAL A 894 -54.54 55.04 3.47
CA VAL A 894 -55.28 54.25 2.49
C VAL A 894 -56.02 53.11 3.20
N ASP A 895 -57.34 53.13 3.14
CA ASP A 895 -58.19 52.04 3.61
C ASP A 895 -58.21 50.90 2.60
N THR A 896 -57.76 49.72 3.01
CA THR A 896 -57.74 48.51 2.18
C THR A 896 -58.90 47.58 2.53
N LEU A 897 -59.81 47.35 1.59
CA LEU A 897 -61.01 46.53 1.79
C LEU A 897 -61.09 45.43 0.74
N GLN A 898 -61.13 44.16 1.18
CA GLN A 898 -61.43 43.04 0.30
C GLN A 898 -62.94 42.99 0.04
N LYS A 899 -63.36 43.02 -1.23
CA LYS A 899 -64.76 43.11 -1.62
C LYS A 899 -65.06 42.21 -2.82
N GLU A 900 -66.35 42.02 -3.07
CA GLU A 900 -66.86 41.33 -4.25
C GLU A 900 -67.73 42.24 -5.09
N THR A 901 -67.70 42.07 -6.41
CA THR A 901 -68.51 42.85 -7.34
C THR A 901 -69.97 42.41 -7.31
N ARG A 902 -70.89 43.34 -7.56
CA ARG A 902 -72.20 42.97 -8.14
C ARG A 902 -72.01 42.59 -9.61
N HIS A 903 -73.04 42.08 -10.27
CA HIS A 903 -73.01 41.95 -11.74
C HIS A 903 -72.92 43.35 -12.39
N ILE A 904 -71.84 43.63 -13.13
CA ILE A 904 -71.61 44.91 -13.81
C ILE A 904 -71.62 44.68 -15.32
N THR A 905 -72.63 45.24 -15.98
CA THR A 905 -72.81 45.15 -17.44
C THR A 905 -72.36 46.45 -18.11
N ARG A 906 -73.26 47.42 -18.29
CA ARG A 906 -72.97 48.69 -18.98
C ARG A 906 -72.94 49.91 -18.08
N GLU A 907 -73.55 49.86 -16.89
CA GLU A 907 -73.71 51.02 -16.01
C GLU A 907 -72.93 50.87 -14.71
N LEU A 908 -72.12 51.88 -14.39
CA LEU A 908 -71.33 51.99 -13.16
C LEU A 908 -72.01 52.89 -12.13
N LYS A 909 -71.86 52.57 -10.85
CA LYS A 909 -72.50 53.24 -9.71
C LYS A 909 -71.53 53.98 -8.78
N SER A 910 -70.22 53.75 -8.89
CA SER A 910 -69.21 54.41 -8.04
C SER A 910 -67.85 54.52 -8.74
N ASN A 911 -66.92 55.28 -8.14
CA ASN A 911 -65.53 55.35 -8.57
C ASN A 911 -64.82 53.99 -8.41
N MET A 912 -65.10 53.24 -7.35
CA MET A 912 -64.68 51.84 -7.16
C MET A 912 -65.05 50.98 -8.36
N GLU A 913 -66.33 51.00 -8.79
CA GLU A 913 -66.76 50.24 -9.96
C GLU A 913 -66.10 50.72 -11.26
N LEU A 914 -65.74 52.00 -11.36
CA LEU A 914 -64.96 52.55 -12.47
C LEU A 914 -63.50 52.06 -12.46
N GLY A 915 -62.87 51.96 -11.30
CA GLY A 915 -61.55 51.34 -11.14
C GLY A 915 -61.57 49.86 -11.53
N ILE A 916 -62.55 49.10 -11.03
CA ILE A 916 -62.74 47.69 -11.39
C ILE A 916 -62.98 47.53 -12.90
N ALA A 917 -63.84 48.35 -13.50
CA ALA A 917 -64.11 48.32 -14.93
C ALA A 917 -62.84 48.53 -15.77
N ARG A 918 -61.94 49.42 -15.31
CA ARG A 918 -60.63 49.66 -15.93
C ARG A 918 -59.75 48.41 -15.84
N ALA A 919 -59.53 47.89 -14.63
CA ALA A 919 -58.72 46.69 -14.41
C ALA A 919 -59.26 45.48 -15.17
N TRP A 920 -60.59 45.28 -15.18
CA TRP A 920 -61.26 44.17 -15.89
C TRP A 920 -61.11 44.25 -17.40
N THR A 921 -61.20 45.45 -17.97
CA THR A 921 -60.98 45.65 -19.41
C THR A 921 -59.56 45.23 -19.81
N VAL A 922 -58.56 45.53 -18.98
CA VAL A 922 -57.17 45.10 -19.20
C VAL A 922 -56.99 43.61 -18.96
N LYS A 923 -57.62 43.04 -17.93
CA LYS A 923 -57.59 41.61 -17.65
C LYS A 923 -57.99 40.79 -18.88
N ALA A 924 -59.10 41.15 -19.52
CA ALA A 924 -59.58 40.46 -20.72
C ALA A 924 -58.58 40.50 -21.88
N GLN A 925 -57.72 41.52 -21.94
CA GLN A 925 -56.67 41.63 -22.95
C GLN A 925 -55.40 40.84 -22.58
N LEU A 926 -55.17 40.50 -21.31
CA LEU A 926 -53.99 39.77 -20.83
C LEU A 926 -54.25 38.30 -20.52
N ASP A 927 -55.51 37.85 -20.53
CA ASP A 927 -55.90 36.46 -20.24
C ASP A 927 -55.15 35.44 -21.14
N PHE A 928 -54.71 35.84 -22.34
CA PHE A 928 -53.93 34.97 -23.23
C PHE A 928 -52.53 34.61 -22.68
N MET A 929 -51.97 35.38 -21.75
CA MET A 929 -50.66 35.11 -21.14
C MET A 929 -50.66 33.86 -20.25
N ASN A 930 -51.86 33.38 -19.88
CA ASN A 930 -52.09 32.18 -19.08
C ASN A 930 -51.32 32.20 -17.75
N VAL A 931 -51.45 33.30 -17.01
CA VAL A 931 -50.91 33.50 -15.66
C VAL A 931 -52.03 33.98 -14.73
N PRO A 932 -51.99 33.69 -13.42
CA PRO A 932 -53.00 34.19 -12.49
C PRO A 932 -53.07 35.72 -12.53
N ILE A 933 -54.28 36.27 -12.65
CA ILE A 933 -54.53 37.72 -12.65
C ILE A 933 -55.48 38.07 -11.51
N THR A 934 -55.06 38.95 -10.62
CA THR A 934 -55.90 39.57 -9.59
C THR A 934 -56.17 41.03 -9.91
N ILE A 935 -57.29 41.56 -9.41
CA ILE A 935 -57.75 42.91 -9.74
C ILE A 935 -57.93 43.74 -8.46
N GLY A 936 -57.75 45.04 -8.60
CA GLY A 936 -58.04 46.03 -7.58
C GLY A 936 -58.49 47.35 -8.17
N ALA A 937 -58.96 48.22 -7.28
CA ALA A 937 -59.43 49.55 -7.62
C ALA A 937 -58.95 50.53 -6.56
N TYR A 938 -58.27 51.59 -7.01
CA TYR A 938 -57.77 52.65 -6.15
C TYR A 938 -58.59 53.93 -6.38
N GLU A 939 -59.29 54.37 -5.35
CA GLU A 939 -59.99 55.65 -5.31
C GLU A 939 -59.10 56.72 -4.70
N HIS A 940 -58.60 57.65 -5.51
CA HIS A 940 -57.81 58.78 -5.03
C HIS A 940 -58.68 59.77 -4.23
N PRO A 941 -58.13 60.42 -3.18
CA PRO A 941 -58.84 61.41 -2.39
C PRO A 941 -59.22 62.64 -3.21
N GLU A 942 -60.19 63.43 -2.74
CA GLU A 942 -60.64 64.66 -3.43
C GLU A 942 -59.52 65.70 -3.70
N THR A 943 -58.37 65.57 -3.06
CA THR A 943 -57.16 66.39 -3.24
C THR A 943 -56.33 65.97 -4.46
N GLU A 944 -56.52 64.76 -4.98
CA GLU A 944 -55.75 64.16 -6.08
C GLU A 944 -56.64 64.05 -7.33
N LYS A 945 -56.73 65.15 -8.08
CA LYS A 945 -57.60 65.30 -9.25
C LYS A 945 -56.78 65.62 -10.48
N GLY A 946 -57.01 64.90 -11.58
CA GLY A 946 -56.27 65.13 -12.81
C GLY A 946 -56.13 63.88 -13.67
N GLY A 947 -55.58 64.05 -14.87
CA GLY A 947 -55.33 62.93 -15.80
C GLY A 947 -54.21 62.01 -15.31
N GLU A 948 -53.28 62.55 -14.52
CA GLU A 948 -52.15 61.86 -13.91
C GLU A 948 -52.56 60.78 -12.91
N PHE A 949 -53.69 60.96 -12.20
CA PHE A 949 -54.27 59.98 -11.27
C PHE A 949 -55.23 58.98 -11.94
N ARG A 950 -55.56 59.19 -13.22
CA ARG A 950 -56.36 58.26 -13.99
C ARG A 950 -55.41 57.34 -14.75
N LYS A 951 -55.14 56.18 -14.17
CA LYS A 951 -54.23 55.21 -14.75
C LYS A 951 -54.71 53.79 -14.47
N ILE A 952 -54.02 52.83 -15.06
CA ILE A 952 -54.14 51.43 -14.70
C ILE A 952 -52.74 50.95 -14.41
N ASP A 953 -52.49 50.43 -13.22
CA ASP A 953 -51.21 49.82 -12.89
C ASP A 953 -51.28 48.33 -13.23
N ILE A 954 -50.41 47.90 -14.14
CA ILE A 954 -50.24 46.50 -14.53
C ILE A 954 -48.96 46.03 -13.87
N GLU A 955 -49.08 45.37 -12.72
CA GLU A 955 -47.96 44.80 -11.99
C GLU A 955 -47.66 43.37 -12.45
N LEU A 956 -46.56 43.19 -13.16
CA LEU A 956 -46.03 41.91 -13.57
C LEU A 956 -45.08 41.40 -12.47
N ASN A 957 -45.53 40.44 -11.66
CA ASN A 957 -44.80 39.94 -10.49
C ASN A 957 -44.14 38.59 -10.80
N ILE A 958 -42.83 38.59 -11.11
CA ILE A 958 -42.07 37.39 -11.45
C ILE A 958 -41.10 37.08 -10.32
N THR A 959 -41.55 36.33 -9.32
CA THR A 959 -40.81 36.10 -8.06
C THR A 959 -39.58 35.21 -8.20
N ASN A 960 -39.55 34.32 -9.19
CA ASN A 960 -38.48 33.33 -9.41
C ASN A 960 -37.64 33.61 -10.67
N LEU A 961 -37.66 34.83 -11.20
CA LEU A 961 -37.02 35.14 -12.50
C LEU A 961 -35.56 34.68 -12.57
N LEU A 962 -34.76 34.99 -11.56
CA LEU A 962 -33.32 34.68 -11.52
C LEU A 962 -33.01 33.37 -10.75
N LEU A 963 -33.98 32.48 -10.55
CA LEU A 963 -33.77 31.25 -9.80
C LEU A 963 -32.68 30.38 -10.42
N ASP A 964 -32.76 30.14 -11.74
CA ASP A 964 -31.76 29.33 -12.45
C ASP A 964 -30.39 30.01 -12.48
N PHE A 965 -30.35 31.34 -12.62
CA PHE A 965 -29.11 32.13 -12.54
C PHE A 965 -28.45 32.01 -11.16
N TYR A 966 -29.24 32.11 -10.09
CA TYR A 966 -28.79 31.94 -8.72
C TYR A 966 -28.26 30.53 -8.48
N GLU A 967 -29.00 29.49 -8.88
CA GLU A 967 -28.59 28.09 -8.70
C GLU A 967 -27.30 27.78 -9.49
N LYS A 968 -27.18 28.24 -10.73
CA LYS A 968 -25.95 28.14 -11.54
C LYS A 968 -24.78 28.85 -10.88
N THR A 969 -25.00 30.07 -10.38
CA THR A 969 -23.96 30.86 -9.70
C THR A 969 -23.50 30.17 -8.43
N LEU A 970 -24.42 29.69 -7.60
CA LEU A 970 -24.11 28.96 -6.38
C LEU A 970 -23.35 27.66 -6.70
N ASN A 971 -23.81 26.88 -7.69
CA ASN A 971 -23.14 25.66 -8.11
C ASN A 971 -21.70 25.93 -8.60
N ARG A 972 -21.49 27.02 -9.34
CA ARG A 972 -20.16 27.46 -9.77
C ARG A 972 -19.29 27.83 -8.57
N LEU A 973 -19.78 28.65 -7.66
CA LEU A 973 -19.04 29.08 -6.46
C LEU A 973 -18.69 27.89 -5.54
N VAL A 974 -19.62 26.94 -5.36
CA VAL A 974 -19.37 25.70 -4.62
C VAL A 974 -18.28 24.87 -5.29
N LYS A 975 -18.30 24.75 -6.63
CA LYS A 975 -17.27 24.02 -7.38
C LYS A 975 -15.89 24.70 -7.30
N GLU A 976 -15.83 26.02 -7.47
CA GLU A 976 -14.59 26.80 -7.45
C GLU A 976 -13.96 26.87 -6.06
N SER A 977 -14.77 26.97 -5.01
CA SER A 977 -14.28 27.04 -3.62
C SER A 977 -13.61 25.76 -3.12
N GLY A 978 -13.82 24.62 -3.81
CA GLY A 978 -13.23 23.34 -3.42
C GLY A 978 -13.74 22.80 -2.07
N ILE A 979 -14.85 23.31 -1.54
CA ILE A 979 -15.38 22.90 -0.22
C ILE A 979 -15.85 21.43 -0.17
N GLY A 980 -15.87 20.75 -1.31
CA GLY A 980 -16.20 19.34 -1.44
C GLY A 980 -17.70 19.07 -1.41
N LYS A 981 -18.08 17.82 -1.13
CA LYS A 981 -19.48 17.42 -0.97
C LYS A 981 -19.91 17.60 0.48
N ARG A 982 -21.18 17.96 0.66
CA ARG A 982 -21.84 18.00 1.96
C ARG A 982 -21.68 16.63 2.65
N PRO A 983 -21.18 16.57 3.90
CA PRO A 983 -21.14 15.33 4.68
C PRO A 983 -22.54 14.71 4.83
N ALA A 984 -22.61 13.37 4.82
CA ALA A 984 -23.87 12.64 4.96
C ALA A 984 -24.59 13.01 6.26
N ARG A 985 -25.94 13.01 6.23
CA ARG A 985 -26.76 13.24 7.43
C ARG A 985 -26.62 12.05 8.38
N GLY A 986 -26.48 12.33 9.66
CA GLY A 986 -26.39 11.32 10.71
C GLY A 986 -24.96 11.02 11.14
N CYS A 987 -24.92 10.43 12.32
CA CYS A 987 -23.92 9.48 12.76
C CYS A 987 -24.61 8.11 12.69
#